data_AF-A0AAE0PPM2-F1
#
_entry.id   AF-A0AAE0PPM2-F1
#
_cell.length_a   1.000
_cell.length_b   1.000
_cell.length_c   1.000
_cell.angle_alpha   90.00
_cell.angle_beta   90.00
_cell.angle_gamma   90.00
#
_symmetry.space_group_name_H-M   'P 1'
#
loop_
_entity.id
_entity.type
_entity.pdbx_description
1 polymer ?
#
loop_
_entity_poly.entity_id
_entity_poly.type
_entity_poly.pdbx_seq_one_letter_code
_entity_poly.pdbx_strand_id
1 'polypeptide(L)'
;YKRHLSTTSNSQTPNYTMAKTKELSKDTRNKIVDLHQAGKTESAIGKQLGVKKSTVGAIIRKWKTYKTTDNLPRSGAPHKISPRGVKMITRTVSKNPRTTRGDLVNDLQRAGTKVTKATISNTLCRQGLKSCSARRVPLLKPVHVWACLKFAREHLDDPEEDWENVIWSDETKIELFGKNSTCRVWRRKNAELHPKNTIPTVKHGGGNIMLWGCFSAKGPGRLIRVKERMNGAMYREILSKNLLPSARALKMKRVWVFQHDNDPKHTARATKEWLHKKHFKVLEWPSQSPNLNPIENLWRKLKIHVAQQQPQNITALEEIYMEEWAKLPATGAGGNWATVGRRSRGGRRVRRQREKRKGKSVGLRIGTLNVGTMTGKGRELADMMERRKVDILCVQETRWKGSKARSIGAGFKLFYYGVDSKRNGVGVVLKEEFVRNVLEVKRVSDRVMSLKLEIEGVMLNVVSGYAPQVGCELEEKERFWSELDEVMESIPTGERVVIGADFNGHVGEGNTGDEEVMGKFGVKERNLEGQMVVDFAKRMDMGVVNTYFQKREEHRVTYKSGGRRTQVDYILCRRGNLKEISDCKVVVGETVARQHRMVVCRMTLMVCKTKRSKIEKKTKWWKLKKEECCEEFRQKLRQALGGQVVLPDDWETTAEVIRETGRKVLGVSSGRRKEDKETWWWNEEVQDSIQRKRLAKKKWDMDRTEENRQEYKELQRRVKREVSKAKQKAYDELYTRLDTREGEKDLYRLARQRDRDGKDVQQVRVIKDRDGRVLTSEESVQRRWKEYFEELMNEENEREKRVEGVNSVEQKVDKIRKDEVRKALKRMKSGKAVGPDDIPVEVWKCLGEAAVGKFFASLFNRVLESERMPEEWRRSVLVPIFKNKVDVQSCSNYRGIKLMSHTMKLWERVVEARLRKVVEICEQQYGFMPRKSTTDAIFALRILMEKYRDGQRELHCVFVDLEKAYDRVPREELWYCMRKSGVAEKYVRVVQDMYERSRTVVRCAVGQTEEFNVEVGLHQGSALSPFLFAIVMDQLSEEVRQESPWTMMFADDIVICSESREQVEENLERWRFALERRGMKVSRSKTEYMCVNEREGSGTVRLQGEEVKKVQEFKYLGSTVQSNGECGKEVKKRVQAGWNGWRKVSGVLCDQKISARIKGKVYR
;
A
#
# COMPACT_ATOMS: atom_id res chain seq x y z
N TYR A 1 42.89 83.60 32.47
CA TYR A 1 43.20 84.03 33.85
C TYR A 1 44.25 83.09 34.44
N LYS A 2 45.35 83.65 34.92
CA LYS A 2 46.63 83.01 35.31
C LYS A 2 46.52 82.12 36.56
N ARG A 3 47.37 81.08 36.63
CA ARG A 3 48.45 80.79 37.64
C ARG A 3 48.84 79.29 37.52
N HIS A 4 49.95 78.94 36.88
CA HIS A 4 51.36 78.85 37.31
C HIS A 4 51.76 77.67 38.24
N LEU A 5 52.60 76.78 37.68
CA LEU A 5 53.86 76.16 38.19
C LEU A 5 53.81 75.39 39.54
N SER A 6 54.46 74.23 39.77
CA SER A 6 55.52 73.49 39.08
C SER A 6 55.75 72.11 39.77
N THR A 7 56.32 71.16 39.01
CA THR A 7 57.33 70.16 39.40
C THR A 7 57.09 69.19 40.57
N THR A 8 56.96 67.89 40.25
CA THR A 8 57.89 66.85 40.75
C THR A 8 57.81 65.60 39.88
N SER A 9 58.99 65.08 39.58
CA SER A 9 59.30 63.87 38.83
C SER A 9 59.24 62.62 39.73
N ASN A 10 59.15 61.46 39.09
CA ASN A 10 59.42 60.10 39.61
C ASN A 10 58.41 59.44 40.57
N SER A 11 57.52 58.62 40.01
CA SER A 11 57.56 57.15 40.17
C SER A 11 56.32 56.50 39.53
N GLN A 12 56.36 56.31 38.20
CA GLN A 12 55.49 55.31 37.57
C GLN A 12 56.06 53.93 37.90
N THR A 13 55.35 53.17 38.73
CA THR A 13 55.52 51.71 38.79
C THR A 13 55.39 51.15 37.38
N PRO A 14 56.38 50.40 36.85
CA PRO A 14 56.28 49.81 35.53
C PRO A 14 55.18 48.75 35.54
N ASN A 15 54.12 49.02 34.77
CA ASN A 15 53.14 48.01 34.38
C ASN A 15 53.90 46.87 33.70
N TYR A 16 54.08 45.76 34.42
CA TYR A 16 54.46 44.47 33.85
C TYR A 16 53.30 43.93 33.00
N THR A 17 53.07 44.55 31.84
CA THR A 17 52.36 43.87 30.75
C THR A 17 53.29 42.79 30.22
N MET A 18 53.13 41.56 30.72
CA MET A 18 53.69 40.37 30.09
C MET A 18 53.25 40.36 28.62
N ALA A 19 54.17 40.72 27.73
CA ALA A 19 53.99 40.57 26.29
C ALA A 19 53.63 39.10 26.02
N LYS A 20 52.44 38.88 25.48
CA LYS A 20 52.01 37.54 25.03
C LYS A 20 53.06 37.02 24.06
N THR A 21 53.74 35.94 24.45
CA THR A 21 54.69 35.23 23.60
C THR A 21 54.02 34.86 22.29
N LYS A 22 54.49 35.46 21.19
CA LYS A 22 53.99 35.22 19.84
C LYS A 22 54.21 33.73 19.52
N GLU A 23 53.13 32.98 19.33
CA GLU A 23 53.21 31.56 19.02
C GLU A 23 53.91 31.36 17.66
N LEU A 24 54.78 30.35 17.56
CA LEU A 24 55.51 30.05 16.32
C LEU A 24 54.53 29.65 15.20
N SER A 25 54.81 30.12 13.98
CA SER A 25 54.01 29.76 12.80
C SER A 25 54.07 28.25 12.53
N LYS A 26 53.09 27.74 11.78
CA LYS A 26 53.03 26.31 11.43
C LYS A 26 54.23 25.89 10.59
N ASP A 27 54.65 26.75 9.65
CA ASP A 27 55.79 26.48 8.77
C ASP A 27 57.10 26.40 9.53
N THR A 28 57.34 27.30 10.51
CA THR A 28 58.53 27.23 11.36
C THR A 28 58.53 25.97 12.22
N ARG A 29 57.36 25.51 12.68
CA ARG A 29 57.24 24.24 13.44
C ARG A 29 57.47 23.00 12.58
N ASN A 30 57.03 23.01 11.32
CA ASN A 30 57.28 21.93 10.37
C ASN A 30 58.77 21.85 10.03
N LYS A 31 59.41 22.97 9.72
CA LYS A 31 60.87 23.03 9.47
C LYS A 31 61.70 22.52 10.65
N ILE A 32 61.26 22.76 11.90
CA ILE A 32 61.91 22.19 13.10
C ILE A 32 61.85 20.64 13.08
N VAL A 33 60.71 20.07 12.69
CA VAL A 33 60.54 18.61 12.60
C VAL A 33 61.34 18.03 11.44
N ASP A 34 61.35 18.69 10.28
CA ASP A 34 62.08 18.24 9.09
C ASP A 34 63.60 18.20 9.35
N LEU A 35 64.15 19.26 9.96
CA LEU A 35 65.57 19.31 10.33
C LEU A 35 65.94 18.28 11.42
N HIS A 36 64.99 17.92 12.30
CA HIS A 36 65.19 16.85 13.27
C HIS A 36 65.21 15.47 12.61
N GLN A 37 64.33 15.23 11.63
CA GLN A 37 64.32 14.00 10.84
C GLN A 37 65.58 13.84 9.98
N ALA A 38 66.17 14.95 9.51
CA ALA A 38 67.45 14.99 8.81
C ALA A 38 68.69 14.80 9.73
N GLY A 39 68.49 14.43 11.00
CA GLY A 39 69.58 14.08 11.93
C GLY A 39 70.25 15.25 12.66
N LYS A 40 69.76 16.49 12.53
CA LYS A 40 70.36 17.63 13.25
C LYS A 40 69.96 17.65 14.72
N THR A 41 70.89 18.08 15.58
CA THR A 41 70.66 18.20 17.03
C THR A 41 69.75 19.39 17.36
N GLU A 42 68.98 19.30 18.44
CA GLU A 42 68.01 20.36 18.83
C GLU A 42 68.66 21.74 19.03
N SER A 43 69.93 21.76 19.45
CA SER A 43 70.72 22.98 19.58
C SER A 43 71.06 23.61 18.22
N ALA A 44 71.48 22.78 17.27
CA ALA A 44 71.78 23.22 15.90
C ALA A 44 70.52 23.74 15.18
N ILE A 45 69.38 23.07 15.37
CA ILE A 45 68.08 23.49 14.81
C ILE A 45 67.65 24.83 15.40
N GLY A 46 67.80 25.02 16.71
CA GLY A 46 67.48 26.27 17.39
C GLY A 46 68.32 27.44 16.89
N LYS A 47 69.64 27.22 16.70
CA LYS A 47 70.56 28.24 16.18
C LYS A 47 70.26 28.59 14.71
N GLN A 48 69.94 27.59 13.88
CA GLN A 48 69.62 27.78 12.47
C GLN A 48 68.30 28.52 12.23
N LEU A 49 67.28 28.30 13.07
CA LEU A 49 65.95 28.89 12.91
C LEU A 49 65.67 30.09 13.82
N GLY A 50 66.63 30.50 14.65
CA GLY A 50 66.46 31.60 15.61
C GLY A 50 65.44 31.29 16.73
N VAL A 51 65.25 30.01 17.06
CA VAL A 51 64.26 29.56 18.06
C VAL A 51 64.96 28.96 19.27
N LYS A 52 64.50 29.30 20.49
CA LYS A 52 65.07 28.74 21.73
C LYS A 52 65.01 27.21 21.72
N LYS A 53 66.10 26.55 22.13
CA LYS A 53 66.23 25.08 22.21
C LYS A 53 65.08 24.42 22.97
N SER A 54 64.60 25.03 24.07
CA SER A 54 63.47 24.52 24.85
C SER A 54 62.17 24.45 24.06
N THR A 55 61.92 25.43 23.19
CA THR A 55 60.76 25.47 22.30
C THR A 55 60.88 24.43 21.18
N VAL A 56 62.08 24.29 20.60
CA VAL A 56 62.40 23.22 19.63
C VAL A 56 62.13 21.84 20.23
N GLY A 57 62.66 21.56 21.43
CA GLY A 57 62.44 20.29 22.14
C GLY A 57 60.99 20.08 22.58
N ALA A 58 60.22 21.14 22.89
CA ALA A 58 58.79 21.03 23.18
C ALA A 58 57.97 20.64 21.92
N ILE A 59 58.31 21.23 20.77
CA ILE A 59 57.67 20.92 19.49
C ILE A 59 58.02 19.49 19.05
N ILE A 60 59.28 19.09 19.17
CA ILE A 60 59.72 17.72 18.83
C ILE A 60 59.05 16.69 19.74
N ARG A 61 58.98 16.94 21.07
CA ARG A 61 58.25 16.04 21.99
C ARG A 61 56.77 15.95 21.65
N LYS A 62 56.13 17.07 21.34
CA LYS A 62 54.74 17.11 20.90
C LYS A 62 54.55 16.33 19.59
N TRP A 63 55.45 16.48 18.64
CA TRP A 63 55.43 15.74 17.38
C TRP A 63 55.69 14.24 17.61
N LYS A 64 56.62 13.85 18.47
CA LYS A 64 56.84 12.44 18.84
C LYS A 64 55.59 11.82 19.48
N THR A 65 54.88 12.58 20.32
CA THR A 65 53.71 12.09 21.07
C THR A 65 52.43 12.07 20.24
N TYR A 66 52.15 13.15 19.50
CA TYR A 66 50.86 13.35 18.83
C TYR A 66 50.96 13.37 17.30
N LYS A 67 52.18 13.21 16.74
CA LYS A 67 52.46 13.23 15.29
C LYS A 67 51.94 14.46 14.55
N THR A 68 51.68 15.55 15.27
CA THR A 68 51.18 16.81 14.72
C THR A 68 51.95 18.01 15.25
N THR A 69 52.15 19.00 14.40
CA THR A 69 52.69 20.31 14.75
C THR A 69 51.59 21.32 15.09
N ASP A 70 50.31 21.01 14.86
CA ASP A 70 49.16 21.92 15.04
C ASP A 70 48.82 22.21 16.52
N ASN A 71 48.30 23.41 16.81
CA ASN A 71 47.90 23.81 18.17
C ASN A 71 46.63 23.08 18.62
N LEU A 72 46.63 22.55 19.84
CA LEU A 72 45.47 21.86 20.42
C LEU A 72 44.52 22.85 21.12
N PRO A 73 43.19 22.64 21.05
CA PRO A 73 42.21 23.53 21.67
C PRO A 73 42.27 23.50 23.21
N ARG A 74 42.12 24.68 23.84
CA ARG A 74 42.12 24.83 25.31
C ARG A 74 40.74 24.51 25.91
N SER A 75 40.73 23.92 27.10
CA SER A 75 39.51 23.58 27.86
C SER A 75 38.75 24.84 28.30
N GLY A 76 37.49 25.01 27.88
CA GLY A 76 36.64 26.14 28.30
C GLY A 76 36.03 25.96 29.71
N ALA A 77 35.44 27.03 30.25
CA ALA A 77 34.81 27.03 31.57
C ALA A 77 33.54 26.14 31.66
N PRO A 78 33.33 25.42 32.78
CA PRO A 78 32.23 24.47 32.94
C PRO A 78 30.84 25.14 32.96
N HIS A 79 29.83 24.44 32.45
CA HIS A 79 28.45 24.95 32.33
C HIS A 79 27.66 24.85 33.65
N LYS A 80 26.89 25.90 33.98
CA LYS A 80 26.06 25.97 35.21
C LYS A 80 24.82 25.06 35.21
N ILE A 81 24.30 24.65 34.05
CA ILE A 81 23.15 23.73 33.96
C ILE A 81 23.68 22.37 33.52
N SER A 82 23.42 21.33 34.32
CA SER A 82 23.80 19.97 33.98
C SER A 82 23.12 19.52 32.68
N PRO A 83 23.71 18.59 31.90
CA PRO A 83 23.07 18.01 30.72
C PRO A 83 21.68 17.43 30.99
N ARG A 84 21.43 16.95 32.22
CA ARG A 84 20.13 16.46 32.69
C ARG A 84 19.13 17.60 32.85
N GLY A 85 19.54 18.72 33.44
CA GLY A 85 18.75 19.95 33.54
C GLY A 85 18.39 20.53 32.16
N VAL A 86 19.34 20.53 31.20
CA VAL A 86 19.09 20.98 29.81
C VAL A 86 18.04 20.11 29.12
N LYS A 87 18.13 18.77 29.26
CA LYS A 87 17.14 17.84 28.70
C LYS A 87 15.76 18.01 29.34
N MET A 88 15.72 18.26 30.65
CA MET A 88 14.47 18.50 31.38
C MET A 88 13.75 19.73 30.84
N ILE A 89 14.41 20.90 30.81
CA ILE A 89 13.78 22.14 30.34
C ILE A 89 13.36 22.05 28.87
N THR A 90 14.17 21.40 28.02
CA THR A 90 13.84 21.21 26.60
C THR A 90 12.61 20.32 26.42
N ARG A 91 12.49 19.26 27.23
CA ARG A 91 11.33 18.35 27.23
C ARG A 91 10.07 19.06 27.74
N THR A 92 10.18 19.85 28.81
CA THR A 92 9.05 20.60 29.39
C THR A 92 8.50 21.61 28.37
N VAL A 93 9.37 22.38 27.71
CA VAL A 93 8.96 23.33 26.66
C VAL A 93 8.42 22.62 25.42
N SER A 94 8.96 21.46 25.04
CA SER A 94 8.45 20.69 23.90
C SER A 94 7.07 20.06 24.16
N LYS A 95 6.78 19.68 25.42
CA LYS A 95 5.46 19.15 25.81
C LYS A 95 4.43 20.26 26.00
N ASN A 96 4.84 21.38 26.59
CA ASN A 96 3.98 22.53 26.80
C ASN A 96 4.71 23.82 26.37
N PRO A 97 4.53 24.24 25.10
CA PRO A 97 5.19 25.44 24.55
C PRO A 97 4.80 26.76 25.23
N ARG A 98 3.79 26.76 26.11
CA ARG A 98 3.38 27.92 26.91
C ARG A 98 4.15 28.07 28.24
N THR A 99 4.99 27.09 28.59
CA THR A 99 5.78 27.12 29.83
C THR A 99 6.69 28.34 29.86
N THR A 100 6.62 29.14 30.93
CA THR A 100 7.37 30.39 30.99
C THR A 100 8.82 30.16 31.42
N ARG A 101 9.69 31.12 31.11
CA ARG A 101 11.08 31.12 31.61
C ARG A 101 11.16 31.15 33.14
N GLY A 102 10.13 31.67 33.83
CA GLY A 102 10.05 31.67 35.28
C GLY A 102 9.80 30.27 35.84
N ASP A 103 8.86 29.55 35.23
CA ASP A 103 8.51 28.19 35.64
C ASP A 103 9.70 27.25 35.51
N LEU A 104 10.48 27.38 34.42
CA LEU A 104 11.69 26.57 34.20
C LEU A 104 12.83 26.89 35.18
N VAL A 105 12.91 28.14 35.66
CA VAL A 105 13.86 28.50 36.73
C VAL A 105 13.42 27.86 38.04
N ASN A 106 12.14 27.94 38.38
CA ASN A 106 11.58 27.34 39.59
C ASN A 106 11.73 25.81 39.59
N ASP A 107 11.50 25.16 38.44
CA ASP A 107 11.67 23.71 38.27
C ASP A 107 13.12 23.27 38.46
N LEU A 108 14.09 24.04 37.94
CA LEU A 108 15.51 23.74 38.13
C LEU A 108 15.98 24.07 39.54
N GLN A 109 15.42 25.09 40.18
CA GLN A 109 15.71 25.43 41.56
C GLN A 109 15.17 24.36 42.52
N ARG A 110 13.98 23.81 42.27
CA ARG A 110 13.45 22.62 42.98
C ARG A 110 14.33 21.38 42.77
N ALA A 111 14.99 21.28 41.63
CA ALA A 111 15.97 20.23 41.33
C ALA A 111 17.40 20.57 41.81
N GLY A 112 17.57 21.55 42.71
CA GLY A 112 18.85 21.91 43.34
C GLY A 112 19.79 22.75 42.49
N THR A 113 19.38 23.24 41.32
CA THR A 113 20.23 24.04 40.41
C THR A 113 19.74 25.50 40.33
N LYS A 114 20.45 26.43 41.00
CA LYS A 114 20.14 27.87 40.93
C LYS A 114 20.64 28.48 39.61
N VAL A 115 19.72 28.96 38.77
CA VAL A 115 20.02 29.63 37.50
C VAL A 115 19.13 30.82 37.22
N THR A 116 19.60 31.73 36.37
CA THR A 116 18.83 32.94 36.00
C THR A 116 17.98 32.69 34.75
N LYS A 117 16.93 33.50 34.56
CA LYS A 117 16.09 33.47 33.36
C LYS A 117 16.90 33.65 32.06
N ALA A 118 18.00 34.40 32.10
CA ALA A 118 18.91 34.58 30.98
C ALA A 118 19.67 33.29 30.63
N THR A 119 20.14 32.54 31.64
CA THR A 119 20.78 31.23 31.44
C THR A 119 19.81 30.23 30.79
N ILE A 120 18.53 30.23 31.19
CA ILE A 120 17.50 29.40 30.53
C ILE A 120 17.29 29.81 29.08
N SER A 121 17.18 31.12 28.81
CA SER A 121 17.00 31.64 27.46
C SER A 121 18.16 31.25 26.53
N ASN A 122 19.41 31.41 27.00
CA ASN A 122 20.59 31.05 26.22
C ASN A 122 20.68 29.54 25.98
N THR A 123 20.33 28.74 26.98
CA THR A 123 20.28 27.28 26.85
C THR A 123 19.21 26.82 25.85
N LEU A 124 18.00 27.39 25.90
CA LEU A 124 16.93 27.07 24.94
C LEU A 124 17.28 27.51 23.51
N CYS A 125 17.87 28.70 23.34
CA CYS A 125 18.37 29.17 22.05
C CYS A 125 19.48 28.26 21.48
N ARG A 126 20.40 27.78 22.31
CA ARG A 126 21.44 26.80 21.91
C ARG A 126 20.85 25.43 21.51
N GLN A 127 19.67 25.08 22.02
CA GLN A 127 18.91 23.91 21.56
C GLN A 127 18.00 24.20 20.35
N GLY A 128 18.09 25.41 19.78
CA GLY A 128 17.36 25.80 18.56
C GLY A 128 15.95 26.33 18.80
N LEU A 129 15.54 26.58 20.05
CA LEU A 129 14.19 27.08 20.39
C LEU A 129 14.18 28.61 20.50
N LYS A 130 13.22 29.26 19.84
CA LYS A 130 13.03 30.72 19.82
C LYS A 130 11.69 31.10 20.47
N SER A 131 11.66 32.22 21.18
CA SER A 131 10.43 32.77 21.76
C SER A 131 9.64 33.52 20.69
N CYS A 132 8.39 33.13 20.43
CA CYS A 132 7.52 33.75 19.43
C CYS A 132 6.11 34.02 20.00
N SER A 133 5.40 35.02 19.48
CA SER A 133 4.01 35.30 19.86
C SER A 133 3.06 34.22 19.29
N ALA A 134 2.12 33.73 20.11
CA ALA A 134 1.11 32.78 19.66
C ALA A 134 0.09 33.46 18.72
N ARG A 135 -0.25 32.81 17.61
CA ARG A 135 -1.29 33.29 16.68
C ARG A 135 -2.67 33.01 17.27
N ARG A 136 -3.56 34.01 17.23
CA ARG A 136 -4.99 33.85 17.59
C ARG A 136 -5.76 33.40 16.35
N VAL A 137 -6.44 32.26 16.42
CA VAL A 137 -7.25 31.70 15.34
C VAL A 137 -8.56 31.11 15.91
N PRO A 138 -9.67 31.14 15.16
CA PRO A 138 -10.91 30.47 15.58
C PRO A 138 -10.71 28.96 15.77
N LEU A 139 -11.45 28.36 16.71
CA LEU A 139 -11.49 26.91 16.90
C LEU A 139 -12.33 26.25 15.82
N LEU A 140 -11.67 25.68 14.81
CA LEU A 140 -12.33 25.03 13.68
C LEU A 140 -12.58 23.53 13.94
N LYS A 141 -13.82 23.07 13.72
CA LYS A 141 -14.16 21.65 13.67
C LYS A 141 -13.72 21.04 12.31
N PRO A 142 -13.46 19.72 12.21
CA PRO A 142 -13.07 19.09 10.95
C PRO A 142 -14.04 19.33 9.79
N VAL A 143 -15.34 19.46 10.07
CA VAL A 143 -16.39 19.78 9.08
C VAL A 143 -16.18 21.18 8.50
N HIS A 144 -15.83 22.17 9.32
CA HIS A 144 -15.53 23.53 8.86
C HIS A 144 -14.27 23.54 7.98
N VAL A 145 -13.23 22.81 8.38
CA VAL A 145 -12.00 22.67 7.58
C VAL A 145 -12.29 22.06 6.22
N TRP A 146 -13.16 21.04 6.16
CA TRP A 146 -13.57 20.42 4.90
C TRP A 146 -14.38 21.38 4.02
N ALA A 147 -15.33 22.12 4.60
CA ALA A 147 -16.14 23.10 3.89
C ALA A 147 -15.31 24.27 3.32
N CYS A 148 -14.39 24.85 4.11
CA CYS A 148 -13.45 25.86 3.61
C CYS A 148 -12.61 25.34 2.44
N LEU A 149 -12.17 24.09 2.53
CA LEU A 149 -11.30 23.46 1.55
C LEU A 149 -12.05 23.00 0.29
N LYS A 150 -13.34 22.67 0.40
CA LYS A 150 -14.25 22.44 -0.72
C LYS A 150 -14.44 23.76 -1.49
N PHE A 151 -14.86 24.82 -0.79
CA PHE A 151 -15.07 26.15 -1.37
C PHE A 151 -13.81 26.67 -2.09
N ALA A 152 -12.64 26.59 -1.45
CA ALA A 152 -11.38 27.05 -2.03
C ALA A 152 -10.90 26.20 -3.23
N ARG A 153 -11.40 24.97 -3.40
CA ARG A 153 -11.08 24.12 -4.56
C ARG A 153 -12.01 24.38 -5.72
N GLU A 154 -13.30 24.56 -5.44
CA GLU A 154 -14.31 24.83 -6.45
C GLU A 154 -14.05 26.17 -7.14
N HIS A 155 -13.60 27.17 -6.39
CA HIS A 155 -13.33 28.51 -6.91
C HIS A 155 -11.83 28.80 -7.10
N LEU A 156 -11.00 27.77 -7.30
CA LEU A 156 -9.54 27.90 -7.46
C LEU A 156 -9.15 28.39 -8.86
N ASP A 157 -9.92 27.94 -9.86
CA ASP A 157 -9.68 28.15 -11.29
C ASP A 157 -10.59 29.24 -11.88
N ASP A 158 -11.47 29.83 -11.06
CA ASP A 158 -12.35 30.93 -11.45
C ASP A 158 -11.53 32.13 -11.94
N PRO A 159 -11.87 32.71 -13.10
CA PRO A 159 -11.19 33.88 -13.64
C PRO A 159 -11.33 35.10 -12.72
N GLU A 160 -10.35 36.00 -12.75
CA GLU A 160 -10.35 37.19 -11.88
C GLU A 160 -11.59 38.08 -12.12
N GLU A 161 -12.13 38.08 -13.34
CA GLU A 161 -13.34 38.79 -13.77
C GLU A 161 -14.62 38.38 -13.03
N ASP A 162 -14.70 37.12 -12.56
CA ASP A 162 -15.85 36.63 -11.78
C ASP A 162 -15.87 37.26 -10.39
N TRP A 163 -14.68 37.48 -9.80
CA TRP A 163 -14.52 38.12 -8.49
C TRP A 163 -14.68 39.63 -8.53
N GLU A 164 -14.46 40.26 -9.69
CA GLU A 164 -14.71 41.69 -9.89
C GLU A 164 -16.19 42.06 -9.76
N ASN A 165 -17.09 41.11 -10.04
CA ASN A 165 -18.53 41.28 -9.90
C ASN A 165 -19.10 40.82 -8.54
N VAL A 166 -18.25 40.59 -7.54
CA VAL A 166 -18.67 40.23 -6.17
C VAL A 166 -18.67 41.46 -5.26
N ILE A 167 -19.78 41.67 -4.54
CA ILE A 167 -19.85 42.62 -3.42
C ILE A 167 -19.67 41.85 -2.12
N TRP A 168 -18.61 42.18 -1.39
CA TRP A 168 -18.26 41.60 -0.10
C TRP A 168 -18.84 42.44 1.03
N SER A 169 -19.44 41.80 2.03
CA SER A 169 -19.99 42.50 3.20
C SER A 169 -19.62 41.78 4.50
N ASP A 170 -19.53 42.56 5.58
CA ASP A 170 -19.33 42.05 6.94
C ASP A 170 -19.60 43.16 7.97
N GLU A 171 -19.74 42.75 9.23
CA GLU A 171 -19.90 43.66 10.36
C GLU A 171 -18.67 43.67 11.27
N THR A 172 -18.25 44.85 11.74
CA THR A 172 -17.13 44.95 12.68
C THR A 172 -17.47 45.80 13.90
N LYS A 173 -17.10 45.28 15.07
CA LYS A 173 -17.15 46.02 16.35
C LYS A 173 -15.85 46.79 16.55
N ILE A 174 -15.98 48.06 16.95
CA ILE A 174 -14.86 48.95 17.26
C ILE A 174 -15.10 49.56 18.63
N GLU A 175 -14.05 49.58 19.46
CA GLU A 175 -14.10 50.08 20.83
C GLU A 175 -13.33 51.41 20.89
N LEU A 176 -13.94 52.45 21.48
CA LEU A 176 -13.33 53.77 21.66
C LEU A 176 -12.09 53.69 22.55
N PHE A 177 -12.11 52.80 23.55
CA PHE A 177 -10.99 52.53 24.45
C PHE A 177 -10.67 51.03 24.46
N GLY A 178 -9.87 50.58 23.49
CA GLY A 178 -9.42 49.19 23.39
C GLY A 178 -8.08 49.07 22.67
N LYS A 179 -6.98 48.95 23.43
CA LYS A 179 -5.63 48.74 22.88
C LYS A 179 -5.52 47.38 22.20
N ASN A 180 -5.60 47.33 20.87
CA ASN A 180 -5.05 46.21 20.08
C ASN A 180 -3.57 46.42 19.70
N SER A 181 -2.88 47.36 20.36
CA SER A 181 -1.43 47.52 20.30
C SER A 181 -0.80 46.98 21.58
N THR A 182 0.07 45.99 21.46
CA THR A 182 0.97 45.55 22.54
C THR A 182 1.90 46.70 22.92
N CYS A 183 1.60 47.42 24.00
CA CYS A 183 2.49 48.43 24.57
C CYS A 183 3.55 47.74 25.44
N ARG A 184 4.84 48.01 25.18
CA ARG A 184 5.95 47.58 26.04
C ARG A 184 6.42 48.78 26.85
N VAL A 185 6.48 48.64 28.16
CA VAL A 185 7.01 49.65 29.08
C VAL A 185 8.31 49.15 29.68
N TRP A 186 9.34 50.00 29.70
CA TRP A 186 10.60 49.71 30.38
C TRP A 186 10.49 50.18 31.84
N ARG A 187 10.66 49.27 32.80
CA ARG A 187 10.57 49.60 34.24
C ARG A 187 11.70 48.96 35.05
N ARG A 188 12.11 49.63 36.12
CA ARG A 188 13.01 49.09 37.14
C ARG A 188 12.27 48.08 38.04
N LYS A 189 13.03 47.20 38.71
CA LYS A 189 12.50 46.15 39.58
C LYS A 189 11.71 46.79 40.75
N ASN A 190 10.49 46.30 41.02
CA ASN A 190 9.53 46.76 42.04
C ASN A 190 8.67 48.01 41.72
N ALA A 191 8.80 48.65 40.55
CA ALA A 191 7.92 49.77 40.15
C ALA A 191 6.62 49.29 39.44
N GLU A 192 6.10 48.13 39.82
CA GLU A 192 5.13 47.39 39.01
C GLU A 192 3.71 47.94 39.07
N LEU A 193 3.38 48.60 40.19
CA LEU A 193 2.07 49.16 40.51
C LEU A 193 2.04 50.70 40.40
N HIS A 194 3.15 51.32 39.97
CA HIS A 194 3.22 52.78 39.84
C HIS A 194 2.28 53.23 38.72
N PRO A 195 1.41 54.25 38.90
CA PRO A 195 0.38 54.65 37.95
C PRO A 195 0.91 54.93 36.53
N LYS A 196 2.12 55.50 36.42
CA LYS A 196 2.84 55.75 35.16
C LYS A 196 3.26 54.48 34.38
N ASN A 197 3.29 53.31 35.03
CA ASN A 197 3.67 52.01 34.47
C ASN A 197 2.47 51.04 34.34
N THR A 198 1.27 51.48 34.68
CA THR A 198 0.02 50.72 34.62
C THR A 198 -0.94 51.37 33.62
N ILE A 199 -1.74 50.57 32.92
CA ILE A 199 -2.78 51.08 32.01
C ILE A 199 -4.13 50.88 32.72
N PRO A 200 -4.91 51.94 33.00
CA PRO A 200 -6.20 51.78 33.67
C PRO A 200 -7.17 50.98 32.79
N THR A 201 -7.95 50.09 33.41
CA THR A 201 -8.99 49.28 32.75
C THR A 201 -10.33 49.60 33.40
N VAL A 202 -11.24 50.23 32.65
CA VAL A 202 -12.58 50.63 33.13
C VAL A 202 -13.51 49.43 33.04
N LYS A 203 -14.16 49.06 34.15
CA LYS A 203 -14.97 47.83 34.21
C LYS A 203 -16.28 47.93 33.41
N HIS A 204 -16.88 49.10 33.25
CA HIS A 204 -18.05 49.32 32.40
C HIS A 204 -17.93 50.72 31.75
N GLY A 205 -18.07 50.84 30.41
CA GLY A 205 -18.27 52.15 29.76
C GLY A 205 -17.31 52.60 28.65
N GLY A 206 -16.46 51.73 28.09
CA GLY A 206 -15.71 52.08 26.87
C GLY A 206 -16.62 52.00 25.65
N GLY A 207 -17.28 53.11 25.28
CA GLY A 207 -18.23 53.17 24.15
C GLY A 207 -17.75 52.37 22.92
N ASN A 208 -18.64 51.57 22.34
CA ASN A 208 -18.35 50.81 21.13
C ASN A 208 -19.35 51.15 20.03
N ILE A 209 -18.88 51.11 18.78
CA ILE A 209 -19.74 51.22 17.61
C ILE A 209 -19.67 49.91 16.83
N MET A 210 -20.82 49.47 16.34
CA MET A 210 -20.94 48.38 15.39
C MET A 210 -21.13 49.00 14.01
N LEU A 211 -20.24 48.67 13.07
CA LEU A 211 -20.32 49.16 11.69
C LEU A 211 -20.66 48.00 10.76
N TRP A 212 -21.57 48.24 9.81
CA TRP A 212 -21.78 47.39 8.63
C TRP A 212 -21.19 48.11 7.42
N GLY A 213 -20.41 47.39 6.61
CA GLY A 213 -19.91 47.94 5.36
C GLY A 213 -19.81 46.88 4.28
N CYS A 214 -19.75 47.34 3.04
CA CYS A 214 -19.52 46.49 1.88
C CYS A 214 -18.50 47.12 0.93
N PHE A 215 -17.82 46.31 0.14
CA PHE A 215 -16.91 46.80 -0.91
C PHE A 215 -16.87 45.83 -2.10
N SER A 216 -16.45 46.32 -3.26
CA SER A 216 -16.19 45.50 -4.45
C SER A 216 -14.79 45.80 -5.01
N ALA A 217 -14.43 45.14 -6.11
CA ALA A 217 -13.20 45.43 -6.84
C ALA A 217 -13.08 46.89 -7.29
N LYS A 218 -14.21 47.58 -7.46
CA LYS A 218 -14.29 48.97 -7.93
C LYS A 218 -14.17 50.00 -6.82
N GLY A 219 -14.18 49.58 -5.56
CA GLY A 219 -14.00 50.46 -4.40
C GLY A 219 -14.89 50.13 -3.21
N PRO A 220 -14.78 50.93 -2.12
CA PRO A 220 -15.65 50.83 -0.96
C PRO A 220 -17.08 51.25 -1.29
N GLY A 221 -18.06 50.50 -0.78
CA GLY A 221 -19.48 50.87 -0.76
C GLY A 221 -19.82 51.70 0.48
N ARG A 222 -21.12 51.86 0.78
CA ARG A 222 -21.55 52.64 1.95
C ARG A 222 -21.21 51.94 3.27
N LEU A 223 -20.84 52.74 4.27
CA LEU A 223 -20.55 52.32 5.65
C LEU A 223 -21.63 52.89 6.57
N ILE A 224 -22.18 52.08 7.47
CA ILE A 224 -23.31 52.50 8.33
C ILE A 224 -23.05 52.06 9.76
N ARG A 225 -23.40 52.93 10.69
CA ARG A 225 -23.47 52.60 12.11
C ARG A 225 -24.76 51.88 12.47
N VAL A 226 -24.62 50.76 13.15
CA VAL A 226 -25.72 49.97 13.69
C VAL A 226 -25.83 50.33 15.18
N LYS A 227 -26.91 51.04 15.54
CA LYS A 227 -27.12 51.58 16.90
C LYS A 227 -27.54 50.50 17.92
N GLU A 228 -28.15 49.42 17.45
CA GLU A 228 -28.68 48.33 18.28
C GLU A 228 -28.13 46.97 17.87
N ARG A 229 -28.46 45.91 18.63
CA ARG A 229 -28.08 44.54 18.29
C ARG A 229 -28.83 44.10 17.03
N MET A 230 -28.09 43.96 15.93
CA MET A 230 -28.65 43.64 14.61
C MET A 230 -29.47 42.35 14.62
N ASN A 231 -30.78 42.47 14.36
CA ASN A 231 -31.68 41.34 14.13
C ASN A 231 -31.94 41.13 12.62
N GLY A 232 -32.64 40.05 12.26
CA GLY A 232 -32.89 39.72 10.84
C GLY A 232 -33.74 40.76 10.09
N ALA A 233 -34.62 41.51 10.78
CA ALA A 233 -35.42 42.57 10.15
C ALA A 233 -34.57 43.83 9.86
N MET A 234 -33.78 44.27 10.84
CA MET A 234 -32.82 45.36 10.68
C MET A 234 -31.78 45.04 9.61
N TYR A 235 -31.32 43.79 9.52
CA TYR A 235 -30.37 43.38 8.47
C TYR A 235 -30.97 43.55 7.07
N ARG A 236 -32.23 43.12 6.85
CA ARG A 236 -32.93 43.34 5.56
C ARG A 236 -33.09 44.83 5.24
N GLU A 237 -33.37 45.65 6.25
CA GLU A 237 -33.46 47.11 6.07
C GLU A 237 -32.11 47.72 5.69
N ILE A 238 -31.02 47.31 6.35
CA ILE A 238 -29.64 47.72 6.03
C ILE A 238 -29.30 47.34 4.60
N LEU A 239 -29.58 46.10 4.17
CA LEU A 239 -29.34 45.66 2.80
C LEU A 239 -30.17 46.47 1.79
N SER A 240 -31.47 46.68 2.07
CA SER A 240 -32.36 47.42 1.17
C SER A 240 -31.91 48.88 0.99
N LYS A 241 -31.58 49.55 2.09
CA LYS A 241 -31.23 50.98 2.09
C LYS A 241 -29.79 51.26 1.65
N ASN A 242 -28.89 50.27 1.69
CA ASN A 242 -27.46 50.54 1.50
C ASN A 242 -26.75 49.65 0.49
N LEU A 243 -27.10 48.36 0.37
CA LEU A 243 -26.46 47.48 -0.60
C LEU A 243 -26.80 47.88 -2.04
N LEU A 244 -28.09 48.13 -2.33
CA LEU A 244 -28.54 48.55 -3.66
C LEU A 244 -27.96 49.90 -4.10
N PRO A 245 -27.98 50.97 -3.26
CA PRO A 245 -27.30 52.21 -3.59
C PRO A 245 -25.79 52.04 -3.75
N SER A 246 -25.13 51.18 -2.96
CA SER A 246 -23.70 50.91 -3.11
C SER A 246 -23.39 50.21 -4.42
N ALA A 247 -24.19 49.23 -4.84
CA ALA A 247 -24.03 48.55 -6.13
C ALA A 247 -24.20 49.51 -7.32
N ARG A 248 -25.15 50.46 -7.23
CA ARG A 248 -25.36 51.51 -8.24
C ARG A 248 -24.19 52.51 -8.27
N ALA A 249 -23.75 52.99 -7.11
CA ALA A 249 -22.62 53.92 -7.01
C ALA A 249 -21.31 53.31 -7.54
N LEU A 250 -21.10 52.02 -7.30
CA LEU A 250 -19.93 51.27 -7.79
C LEU A 250 -20.04 50.86 -9.28
N LYS A 251 -21.12 51.24 -9.99
CA LYS A 251 -21.36 50.88 -11.41
C LYS A 251 -21.19 49.38 -11.67
N MET A 252 -21.81 48.52 -10.85
CA MET A 252 -21.75 47.06 -11.01
C MET A 252 -22.53 46.60 -12.25
N LYS A 253 -22.14 45.47 -12.86
CA LYS A 253 -22.83 44.89 -14.02
C LYS A 253 -24.28 44.49 -13.66
N ARG A 254 -25.14 44.30 -14.67
CA ARG A 254 -26.57 43.93 -14.48
C ARG A 254 -26.76 42.65 -13.64
N VAL A 255 -25.77 41.75 -13.65
CA VAL A 255 -25.68 40.58 -12.79
C VAL A 255 -24.43 40.69 -11.93
N TRP A 256 -24.61 40.73 -10.61
CA TRP A 256 -23.54 40.76 -9.61
C TRP A 256 -23.85 39.79 -8.48
N VAL A 257 -22.81 39.34 -7.78
CA VAL A 257 -22.91 38.33 -6.72
C VAL A 257 -22.73 39.00 -5.36
N PHE A 258 -23.58 38.66 -4.40
CA PHE A 258 -23.52 39.16 -3.03
C PHE A 258 -22.89 38.14 -2.10
N GLN A 259 -21.86 38.53 -1.35
CA GLN A 259 -21.28 37.72 -0.29
C GLN A 259 -21.64 38.28 1.09
N HIS A 260 -22.14 37.38 1.94
CA HIS A 260 -22.29 37.55 3.38
C HIS A 260 -21.89 36.25 4.09
N ASP A 261 -21.69 36.30 5.41
CA ASP A 261 -21.39 35.10 6.18
C ASP A 261 -22.66 34.29 6.54
N ASN A 262 -22.50 33.10 7.12
CA ASN A 262 -23.61 32.25 7.52
C ASN A 262 -24.09 32.52 8.95
N ASP A 263 -24.06 33.77 9.43
CA ASP A 263 -24.66 34.13 10.71
C ASP A 263 -26.15 33.74 10.74
N PRO A 264 -26.71 33.28 11.87
CA PRO A 264 -28.14 33.05 12.04
C PRO A 264 -29.06 34.13 11.45
N LYS A 265 -28.68 35.41 11.51
CA LYS A 265 -29.48 36.52 10.95
C LYS A 265 -29.51 36.54 9.42
N HIS A 266 -28.44 36.06 8.78
CA HIS A 266 -28.30 35.96 7.32
C HIS A 266 -28.98 34.71 6.76
N THR A 267 -28.98 33.64 7.55
CA THR A 267 -29.52 32.33 7.17
C THR A 267 -30.98 32.10 7.55
N ALA A 268 -31.59 33.03 8.31
CA ALA A 268 -33.00 33.01 8.66
C ALA A 268 -33.91 32.91 7.41
N ARG A 269 -35.00 32.12 7.52
CA ARG A 269 -35.92 31.83 6.40
C ARG A 269 -36.44 33.11 5.73
N ALA A 270 -36.90 34.06 6.54
CA ALA A 270 -37.40 35.35 6.08
C ALA A 270 -36.33 36.22 5.37
N THR A 271 -35.04 36.06 5.71
CA THR A 271 -33.93 36.75 5.03
C THR A 271 -33.63 36.11 3.67
N LYS A 272 -33.62 34.77 3.60
CA LYS A 272 -33.44 34.04 2.32
C LYS A 272 -34.58 34.27 1.34
N GLU A 273 -35.83 34.24 1.81
CA GLU A 273 -37.02 34.54 1.00
C GLU A 273 -36.98 35.99 0.47
N TRP A 274 -36.54 36.95 1.29
CA TRP A 274 -36.38 38.34 0.88
C TRP A 274 -35.29 38.53 -0.19
N LEU A 275 -34.13 37.87 -0.03
CA LEU A 275 -33.04 37.90 -1.02
C LEU A 275 -33.49 37.29 -2.36
N HIS A 276 -34.25 36.20 -2.32
CA HIS A 276 -34.83 35.57 -3.50
C HIS A 276 -35.86 36.50 -4.18
N LYS A 277 -36.77 37.11 -3.41
CA LYS A 277 -37.78 38.06 -3.92
C LYS A 277 -37.17 39.32 -4.55
N LYS A 278 -35.97 39.73 -4.09
CA LYS A 278 -35.23 40.87 -4.65
C LYS A 278 -34.24 40.47 -5.76
N HIS A 279 -34.23 39.20 -6.18
CA HIS A 279 -33.39 38.64 -7.25
C HIS A 279 -31.88 38.80 -7.02
N PHE A 280 -31.41 38.73 -5.76
CA PHE A 280 -29.97 38.73 -5.48
C PHE A 280 -29.34 37.35 -5.70
N LYS A 281 -28.22 37.28 -6.42
CA LYS A 281 -27.39 36.07 -6.52
C LYS A 281 -26.43 36.03 -5.33
N VAL A 282 -26.65 35.11 -4.39
CA VAL A 282 -25.82 34.99 -3.17
C VAL A 282 -24.70 33.97 -3.38
N LEU A 283 -23.48 34.30 -2.94
CA LEU A 283 -22.32 33.39 -2.98
C LEU A 283 -22.44 32.32 -1.89
N GLU A 284 -22.29 31.05 -2.25
CA GLU A 284 -22.26 29.94 -1.28
C GLU A 284 -21.00 30.03 -0.40
N TRP A 285 -21.14 30.41 0.86
CA TRP A 285 -20.00 30.71 1.74
C TRP A 285 -19.77 29.61 2.80
N PRO A 286 -18.51 29.22 3.11
CA PRO A 286 -18.23 28.26 4.17
C PRO A 286 -18.30 28.91 5.57
N SER A 287 -19.05 28.30 6.49
CA SER A 287 -19.17 28.78 7.88
C SER A 287 -17.82 28.90 8.59
N GLN A 288 -17.67 29.89 9.48
CA GLN A 288 -16.47 30.13 10.31
C GLN A 288 -15.18 30.37 9.48
N SER A 289 -15.29 31.13 8.39
CA SER A 289 -14.18 31.40 7.44
C SER A 289 -13.78 32.88 7.32
N PRO A 290 -13.48 33.60 8.42
CA PRO A 290 -13.12 35.02 8.34
C PRO A 290 -11.84 35.25 7.52
N ASN A 291 -10.93 34.28 7.50
CA ASN A 291 -9.68 34.35 6.71
C ASN A 291 -9.92 34.39 5.19
N LEU A 292 -11.10 33.97 4.70
CA LEU A 292 -11.45 33.99 3.28
C LEU A 292 -12.14 35.30 2.89
N ASN A 293 -12.80 36.00 3.83
CA ASN A 293 -13.48 37.26 3.54
C ASN A 293 -12.44 38.38 3.41
N PRO A 294 -12.31 39.07 2.27
CA PRO A 294 -11.27 40.07 2.10
C PRO A 294 -11.56 41.39 2.82
N ILE A 295 -12.82 41.64 3.18
CA ILE A 295 -13.22 42.84 3.96
C ILE A 295 -12.52 42.88 5.33
N GLU A 296 -12.16 41.71 5.89
CA GLU A 296 -11.40 41.61 7.14
C GLU A 296 -10.01 42.25 7.04
N ASN A 297 -9.40 42.28 5.84
CA ASN A 297 -8.16 43.02 5.63
C ASN A 297 -8.38 44.53 5.63
N LEU A 298 -9.50 44.98 5.07
CA LEU A 298 -9.91 46.38 5.08
C LEU A 298 -10.21 46.82 6.52
N TRP A 299 -10.96 46.03 7.29
CA TRP A 299 -11.17 46.28 8.71
C TRP A 299 -9.87 46.37 9.50
N ARG A 300 -8.90 45.48 9.23
CA ARG A 300 -7.59 45.54 9.88
C ARG A 300 -6.82 46.81 9.51
N LYS A 301 -6.79 47.22 8.24
CA LYS A 301 -6.10 48.44 7.79
C LYS A 301 -6.76 49.69 8.40
N LEU A 302 -8.09 49.76 8.35
CA LEU A 302 -8.89 50.83 8.91
C LEU A 302 -8.66 50.96 10.43
N LYS A 303 -8.70 49.84 11.16
CA LYS A 303 -8.39 49.82 12.62
C LYS A 303 -6.97 50.30 12.93
N ILE A 304 -6.00 50.11 12.04
CA ILE A 304 -4.63 50.61 12.24
C ILE A 304 -4.58 52.12 12.02
N HIS A 305 -5.17 52.64 10.94
CA HIS A 305 -5.15 54.08 10.64
C HIS A 305 -5.98 54.88 11.66
N VAL A 306 -7.16 54.39 12.04
CA VAL A 306 -7.97 55.08 13.06
C VAL A 306 -7.30 55.05 14.44
N ALA A 307 -6.59 53.97 14.78
CA ALA A 307 -5.80 53.93 16.01
C ALA A 307 -4.63 54.93 16.01
N GLN A 308 -4.13 55.37 14.85
CA GLN A 308 -3.11 56.41 14.75
C GLN A 308 -3.67 57.81 15.00
N GLN A 309 -4.95 58.06 14.68
CA GLN A 309 -5.58 59.37 14.85
C GLN A 309 -6.19 59.62 16.24
N GLN A 310 -6.22 58.61 17.11
CA GLN A 310 -6.63 58.70 18.52
C GLN A 310 -7.96 59.45 18.78
N PRO A 311 -9.09 58.95 18.24
CA PRO A 311 -10.42 59.53 18.47
C PRO A 311 -10.76 59.61 19.96
N GLN A 312 -11.26 60.78 20.40
CA GLN A 312 -11.56 61.06 21.82
C GLN A 312 -13.01 60.78 22.21
N ASN A 313 -13.95 60.75 21.25
CA ASN A 313 -15.36 60.47 21.49
C ASN A 313 -15.97 59.62 20.37
N ILE A 314 -17.18 59.07 20.59
CA ILE A 314 -17.84 58.12 19.67
C ILE A 314 -18.20 58.79 18.33
N THR A 315 -18.59 60.06 18.32
CA THR A 315 -18.96 60.79 17.10
C THR A 315 -17.73 61.04 16.23
N ALA A 316 -16.63 61.50 16.83
CA ALA A 316 -15.34 61.66 16.15
C ALA A 316 -14.78 60.31 15.67
N LEU A 317 -14.99 59.23 16.42
CA LEU A 317 -14.66 57.88 15.97
C LEU A 317 -15.45 57.51 14.71
N GLU A 318 -16.75 57.81 14.66
CA GLU A 318 -17.61 57.55 13.50
C GLU A 318 -17.18 58.38 12.28
N GLU A 319 -16.94 59.68 12.45
CA GLU A 319 -16.49 60.59 11.38
C GLU A 319 -15.14 60.17 10.81
N ILE A 320 -14.15 59.87 11.66
CA ILE A 320 -12.82 59.41 11.23
C ILE A 320 -12.92 58.08 10.49
N TYR A 321 -13.80 57.16 10.95
CA TYR A 321 -14.02 55.90 10.24
C TYR A 321 -14.67 56.12 8.86
N MET A 322 -15.63 57.03 8.75
CA MET A 322 -16.28 57.36 7.47
C MET A 322 -15.29 58.05 6.51
N GLU A 323 -14.47 58.97 7.03
CA GLU A 323 -13.46 59.69 6.26
C GLU A 323 -12.36 58.75 5.76
N GLU A 324 -11.80 57.90 6.63
CA GLU A 324 -10.79 56.91 6.26
C GLU A 324 -11.33 55.82 5.34
N TRP A 325 -12.62 55.48 5.47
CA TRP A 325 -13.29 54.56 4.54
C TRP A 325 -13.45 55.16 3.15
N ALA A 326 -13.77 56.46 3.06
CA ALA A 326 -13.86 57.18 1.80
C ALA A 326 -12.49 57.39 1.12
N LYS A 327 -11.41 57.52 1.90
CA LYS A 327 -10.03 57.66 1.40
C LYS A 327 -9.43 56.39 0.79
N LEU A 328 -10.09 55.23 0.92
CA LEU A 328 -9.57 53.98 0.36
C LEU A 328 -9.63 54.00 -1.18
N PRO A 329 -8.47 54.02 -1.88
CA PRO A 329 -8.47 54.12 -3.34
C PRO A 329 -9.02 52.85 -4.00
N ALA A 330 -9.68 52.99 -5.16
CA ALA A 330 -10.17 51.86 -5.96
C ALA A 330 -9.05 50.84 -6.28
N THR A 331 -7.83 51.33 -6.55
CA THR A 331 -6.62 50.51 -6.77
C THR A 331 -6.11 49.79 -5.51
N GLY A 332 -6.32 50.37 -4.31
CA GLY A 332 -5.96 49.76 -3.03
C GLY A 332 -6.92 48.65 -2.58
N ALA A 333 -8.20 48.74 -2.98
CA ALA A 333 -9.16 47.65 -2.92
C ALA A 333 -8.80 46.54 -3.94
N GLY A 334 -8.31 46.92 -5.12
CA GLY A 334 -7.74 46.08 -6.19
C GLY A 334 -6.82 44.95 -5.69
N GLY A 335 -5.87 45.27 -4.83
CA GLY A 335 -4.93 44.27 -4.26
C GLY A 335 -5.52 43.34 -3.20
N ASN A 336 -6.63 43.74 -2.55
CA ASN A 336 -7.24 43.01 -1.43
C ASN A 336 -8.25 41.93 -1.87
N TRP A 337 -8.98 42.10 -2.98
CA TRP A 337 -9.86 41.04 -3.51
C TRP A 337 -9.10 40.05 -4.39
N ALA A 338 -8.05 40.49 -5.13
CA ALA A 338 -7.09 39.61 -5.79
C ALA A 338 -6.34 38.71 -4.80
N THR A 339 -6.44 39.01 -3.50
CA THR A 339 -5.99 38.11 -2.44
C THR A 339 -6.88 36.90 -2.22
N VAL A 340 -8.12 36.81 -2.73
CA VAL A 340 -8.91 35.56 -2.70
C VAL A 340 -8.28 34.55 -3.66
N GLY A 341 -8.09 34.93 -4.93
CA GLY A 341 -7.33 34.18 -5.92
C GLY A 341 -5.91 33.87 -5.44
N ARG A 342 -5.20 34.83 -4.82
CA ARG A 342 -3.87 34.58 -4.20
C ARG A 342 -3.89 33.89 -2.84
N ARG A 343 -4.99 33.78 -2.09
CA ARG A 343 -5.09 32.98 -0.84
C ARG A 343 -5.40 31.54 -1.19
N SER A 344 -6.18 31.32 -2.24
CA SER A 344 -6.34 30.03 -2.92
C SER A 344 -5.04 29.60 -3.63
N ARG A 345 -4.28 30.52 -4.23
CA ARG A 345 -2.95 30.27 -4.88
C ARG A 345 -1.73 30.45 -3.96
N GLY A 346 -1.92 30.92 -2.72
CA GLY A 346 -0.90 31.51 -1.81
C GLY A 346 0.04 30.56 -1.09
N GLY A 347 0.36 29.43 -1.72
CA GLY A 347 1.39 28.50 -1.27
C GLY A 347 2.76 28.69 -1.95
N ARG A 348 2.96 29.76 -2.73
CA ARG A 348 4.20 29.97 -3.50
C ARG A 348 4.85 31.32 -3.22
N ARG A 349 5.77 31.35 -2.26
CA ARG A 349 6.94 32.24 -2.28
C ARG A 349 8.12 31.59 -1.56
N VAL A 350 8.77 30.64 -2.24
CA VAL A 350 10.20 30.32 -2.04
C VAL A 350 10.79 30.08 -3.44
N ARG A 351 11.79 30.92 -3.76
CA ARG A 351 12.81 30.88 -4.83
C ARG A 351 12.55 30.06 -6.11
N ARG A 352 12.67 30.77 -7.26
CA ARG A 352 12.82 30.29 -8.65
C ARG A 352 13.47 28.90 -8.73
N GLN A 353 12.69 27.91 -9.14
CA GLN A 353 13.15 26.73 -9.88
C GLN A 353 12.05 26.33 -10.85
N ARG A 354 12.46 26.01 -12.09
CA ARG A 354 11.69 25.55 -13.26
C ARG A 354 10.40 24.78 -12.91
N GLU A 355 9.35 25.04 -13.67
CA GLU A 355 8.08 24.31 -13.66
C GLU A 355 8.28 22.79 -13.56
N LYS A 356 7.78 22.19 -12.48
CA LYS A 356 7.51 20.75 -12.39
C LYS A 356 6.11 20.53 -11.83
N ARG A 357 5.34 19.73 -12.56
CA ARG A 357 4.00 19.20 -12.23
C ARG A 357 3.88 18.86 -10.72
N LYS A 358 2.88 19.40 -10.01
CA LYS A 358 2.65 19.09 -8.58
C LYS A 358 2.08 17.68 -8.42
N GLY A 359 2.96 16.67 -8.34
CA GLY A 359 2.63 15.33 -7.87
C GLY A 359 2.35 15.32 -6.36
N LYS A 360 1.53 14.38 -5.89
CA LYS A 360 1.40 14.06 -4.46
C LYS A 360 2.72 13.40 -4.04
N SER A 361 3.20 13.67 -2.82
CA SER A 361 4.46 13.08 -2.35
C SER A 361 4.20 11.98 -1.31
N VAL A 362 4.69 10.77 -1.53
CA VAL A 362 4.66 9.67 -0.57
C VAL A 362 5.98 9.67 0.19
N GLY A 363 5.92 9.89 1.51
CA GLY A 363 7.09 9.79 2.37
C GLY A 363 7.30 8.36 2.85
N LEU A 364 8.48 7.80 2.59
CA LEU A 364 8.91 6.47 3.02
C LEU A 364 10.06 6.58 4.01
N ARG A 365 10.07 5.70 5.02
CA ARG A 365 11.23 5.47 5.88
C ARG A 365 11.82 4.10 5.61
N ILE A 366 13.03 4.09 5.07
CA ILE A 366 13.78 2.88 4.72
C ILE A 366 14.95 2.77 5.70
N GLY A 367 15.18 1.60 6.28
CA GLY A 367 16.31 1.37 7.17
C GLY A 367 17.14 0.15 6.81
N THR A 368 18.29 0.03 7.46
CA THR A 368 19.11 -1.19 7.47
C THR A 368 19.56 -1.52 8.90
N LEU A 369 19.59 -2.81 9.24
CA LEU A 369 20.00 -3.30 10.56
C LEU A 369 20.51 -4.75 10.49
N ASN A 370 21.77 -4.95 10.85
CA ASN A 370 22.27 -6.28 11.18
C ASN A 370 21.73 -6.72 12.56
N VAL A 371 20.95 -7.81 12.57
CA VAL A 371 20.24 -8.29 13.78
C VAL A 371 21.00 -9.38 14.54
N GLY A 372 22.04 -9.97 13.92
CA GLY A 372 22.83 -11.12 14.37
C GLY A 372 22.07 -12.45 14.45
N THR A 373 20.78 -12.44 14.81
CA THR A 373 19.87 -13.59 14.71
C THR A 373 18.42 -13.15 14.83
N MET A 374 17.54 -13.70 13.98
CA MET A 374 16.10 -13.44 14.03
C MET A 374 15.33 -14.33 15.01
N THR A 375 15.96 -15.39 15.54
CA THR A 375 15.30 -16.34 16.44
C THR A 375 14.87 -15.69 17.75
N GLY A 376 13.56 -15.62 17.98
CA GLY A 376 12.96 -15.00 19.17
C GLY A 376 12.88 -13.46 19.15
N LYS A 377 13.38 -12.79 18.11
CA LYS A 377 13.42 -11.31 18.02
C LYS A 377 12.38 -10.70 17.06
N GLY A 378 11.68 -11.50 16.27
CA GLY A 378 10.75 -11.02 15.23
C GLY A 378 9.73 -9.98 15.73
N ARG A 379 9.10 -10.21 16.89
CA ARG A 379 8.14 -9.24 17.44
C ARG A 379 8.81 -7.99 18.02
N GLU A 380 9.98 -8.14 18.63
CA GLU A 380 10.75 -6.99 19.13
C GLU A 380 11.18 -6.07 17.98
N LEU A 381 11.51 -6.66 16.83
CA LEU A 381 11.80 -5.95 15.58
C LEU A 381 10.54 -5.26 15.03
N ALA A 382 9.41 -5.95 14.96
CA ALA A 382 8.14 -5.37 14.47
C ALA A 382 7.68 -4.19 15.35
N ASP A 383 7.69 -4.36 16.68
CA ASP A 383 7.40 -3.29 17.63
C ASP A 383 8.37 -2.09 17.48
N MET A 384 9.66 -2.36 17.21
CA MET A 384 10.65 -1.30 16.97
C MET A 384 10.31 -0.52 15.69
N MET A 385 9.99 -1.22 14.60
CA MET A 385 9.60 -0.59 13.33
C MET A 385 8.34 0.25 13.49
N GLU A 386 7.34 -0.23 14.23
CA GLU A 386 6.11 0.52 14.51
C GLU A 386 6.39 1.80 15.31
N ARG A 387 7.13 1.70 16.42
CA ARG A 387 7.50 2.87 17.25
C ARG A 387 8.29 3.92 16.46
N ARG A 388 9.18 3.47 15.57
CA ARG A 388 10.04 4.34 14.76
C ARG A 388 9.41 4.75 13.43
N LYS A 389 8.22 4.21 13.12
CA LYS A 389 7.48 4.40 11.87
C LYS A 389 8.36 4.08 10.65
N VAL A 390 9.08 2.96 10.71
CA VAL A 390 9.90 2.45 9.59
C VAL A 390 9.01 1.60 8.71
N ASP A 391 8.99 1.89 7.42
CA ASP A 391 8.09 1.25 6.45
C ASP A 391 8.77 0.03 5.80
N ILE A 392 10.08 0.14 5.55
CA ILE A 392 10.93 -0.88 4.91
C ILE A 392 12.22 -1.02 5.71
N LEU A 393 12.64 -2.24 6.04
CA LEU A 393 13.89 -2.50 6.76
C LEU A 393 14.66 -3.66 6.13
N CYS A 394 15.87 -3.38 5.64
CA CYS A 394 16.84 -4.41 5.27
C CYS A 394 17.44 -5.00 6.55
N VAL A 395 17.47 -6.33 6.65
CA VAL A 395 18.02 -7.06 7.79
C VAL A 395 19.08 -8.05 7.35
N GLN A 396 20.22 -8.04 8.05
CA GLN A 396 21.35 -8.92 7.79
C GLN A 396 21.58 -9.87 8.98
N GLU A 397 22.29 -10.97 8.73
CA GLU A 397 22.52 -12.08 9.67
C GLU A 397 21.21 -12.63 10.28
N THR A 398 20.23 -12.93 9.44
CA THR A 398 18.96 -13.50 9.93
C THR A 398 19.14 -14.91 10.53
N ARG A 399 20.10 -15.69 10.00
CA ARG A 399 20.43 -17.08 10.36
C ARG A 399 19.22 -18.01 10.29
N TRP A 400 18.29 -17.73 9.38
CA TRP A 400 17.09 -18.52 9.13
C TRP A 400 17.26 -19.33 7.85
N LYS A 401 16.81 -20.59 7.88
CA LYS A 401 16.95 -21.52 6.76
C LYS A 401 15.82 -21.39 5.74
N GLY A 402 16.21 -21.47 4.47
CA GLY A 402 15.32 -21.55 3.31
C GLY A 402 14.95 -20.21 2.69
N SER A 403 14.25 -20.29 1.57
CA SER A 403 13.68 -19.16 0.82
C SER A 403 12.20 -19.04 1.14
N LYS A 404 11.81 -18.12 2.04
CA LYS A 404 10.40 -17.95 2.45
C LYS A 404 10.06 -16.50 2.76
N ALA A 405 8.76 -16.22 2.81
CA ALA A 405 8.20 -15.02 3.42
C ALA A 405 7.42 -15.39 4.69
N ARG A 406 7.47 -14.56 5.74
CA ARG A 406 6.82 -14.82 7.03
C ARG A 406 6.32 -13.54 7.68
N SER A 407 5.10 -13.52 8.23
CA SER A 407 4.67 -12.41 9.09
C SER A 407 5.42 -12.44 10.43
N ILE A 408 5.86 -11.28 10.89
CA ILE A 408 6.61 -11.12 12.16
C ILE A 408 5.79 -10.39 13.24
N GLY A 409 4.51 -10.10 12.96
CA GLY A 409 3.57 -9.41 13.83
C GLY A 409 3.47 -7.89 13.59
N ALA A 410 2.50 -7.25 14.25
CA ALA A 410 2.21 -5.80 14.19
C ALA A 410 2.04 -5.23 12.77
N GLY A 411 1.52 -6.03 11.84
CA GLY A 411 1.36 -5.62 10.44
C GLY A 411 2.68 -5.53 9.67
N PHE A 412 3.67 -6.39 9.95
CA PHE A 412 4.91 -6.51 9.18
C PHE A 412 5.16 -7.93 8.64
N LYS A 413 5.76 -8.02 7.45
CA LYS A 413 6.14 -9.27 6.77
C LYS A 413 7.62 -9.23 6.39
N LEU A 414 8.35 -10.28 6.76
CA LEU A 414 9.76 -10.50 6.43
C LEU A 414 9.87 -11.43 5.23
N PHE A 415 10.60 -11.00 4.21
CA PHE A 415 11.11 -11.84 3.13
C PHE A 415 12.56 -12.18 3.46
N TYR A 416 12.93 -13.45 3.44
CA TYR A 416 14.29 -13.84 3.81
C TYR A 416 14.83 -14.97 2.92
N TYR A 417 16.15 -15.08 2.93
CA TYR A 417 16.90 -16.16 2.30
C TYR A 417 18.11 -16.53 3.15
N GLY A 418 18.36 -17.83 3.31
CA GLY A 418 19.52 -18.36 4.00
C GLY A 418 19.71 -19.85 3.72
N VAL A 419 20.97 -20.27 3.66
CA VAL A 419 21.40 -21.64 3.36
C VAL A 419 21.48 -22.47 4.65
N ASP A 420 21.59 -23.80 4.55
CA ASP A 420 21.57 -24.73 5.69
C ASP A 420 22.69 -24.53 6.74
N SER A 421 23.67 -23.67 6.46
CA SER A 421 24.70 -23.26 7.41
C SER A 421 24.14 -22.20 8.38
N LYS A 422 24.26 -22.42 9.69
CA LYS A 422 23.75 -21.50 10.75
C LYS A 422 24.48 -20.13 10.79
N ARG A 423 25.26 -19.76 9.77
CA ARG A 423 26.18 -18.62 9.78
C ARG A 423 25.60 -17.38 9.08
N ASN A 424 24.93 -17.54 7.95
CA ASN A 424 24.55 -16.41 7.07
C ASN A 424 23.03 -16.27 6.89
N GLY A 425 22.60 -15.15 6.31
CA GLY A 425 21.22 -14.95 5.90
C GLY A 425 20.84 -13.48 5.78
N VAL A 426 20.03 -13.18 4.77
CA VAL A 426 19.59 -11.82 4.42
C VAL A 426 18.07 -11.74 4.40
N GLY A 427 17.52 -10.56 4.70
CA GLY A 427 16.08 -10.33 4.72
C GLY A 427 15.67 -8.89 4.43
N VAL A 428 14.42 -8.71 4.01
CA VAL A 428 13.76 -7.39 3.92
C VAL A 428 12.40 -7.48 4.60
N VAL A 429 12.17 -6.60 5.58
CA VAL A 429 10.90 -6.46 6.29
C VAL A 429 10.11 -5.32 5.68
N LEU A 430 8.85 -5.60 5.33
CA LEU A 430 7.90 -4.64 4.80
C LEU A 430 6.69 -4.52 5.70
N LYS A 431 6.17 -3.30 5.85
CA LYS A 431 4.85 -3.07 6.43
C LYS A 431 3.75 -3.65 5.53
N GLU A 432 2.70 -4.19 6.13
CA GLU A 432 1.64 -4.97 5.46
C GLU A 432 0.95 -4.19 4.33
N GLU A 433 0.87 -2.87 4.46
CA GLU A 433 0.34 -2.00 3.41
C GLU A 433 1.16 -2.03 2.11
N PHE A 434 2.49 -2.26 2.20
CA PHE A 434 3.40 -2.37 1.05
C PHE A 434 3.62 -3.82 0.60
N VAL A 435 3.18 -4.82 1.38
CA VAL A 435 3.29 -6.23 0.98
C VAL A 435 2.48 -6.52 -0.29
N ARG A 436 1.35 -5.82 -0.48
CA ARG A 436 0.51 -5.93 -1.69
C ARG A 436 1.15 -5.29 -2.93
N ASN A 437 2.22 -4.52 -2.73
CA ASN A 437 2.91 -3.77 -3.75
C ASN A 437 4.19 -4.49 -4.22
N VAL A 438 4.50 -5.66 -3.67
CA VAL A 438 5.63 -6.50 -4.08
C VAL A 438 5.32 -7.16 -5.42
N LEU A 439 6.14 -6.85 -6.44
CA LEU A 439 6.03 -7.42 -7.78
C LEU A 439 6.97 -8.60 -7.97
N GLU A 440 8.17 -8.50 -7.44
CA GLU A 440 9.23 -9.49 -7.64
C GLU A 440 10.13 -9.56 -6.40
N VAL A 441 10.59 -10.77 -6.07
CA VAL A 441 11.57 -11.03 -5.01
C VAL A 441 12.70 -11.86 -5.60
N LYS A 442 13.83 -11.22 -5.91
CA LYS A 442 15.05 -11.90 -6.37
C LYS A 442 15.92 -12.26 -5.18
N ARG A 443 16.23 -13.54 -5.01
CA ARG A 443 17.12 -14.05 -3.95
C ARG A 443 18.33 -14.65 -4.62
N VAL A 444 19.40 -13.87 -4.68
CA VAL A 444 20.61 -14.24 -5.43
C VAL A 444 21.48 -15.15 -4.57
N SER A 445 21.77 -14.73 -3.34
CA SER A 445 22.58 -15.50 -2.39
C SER A 445 22.15 -15.25 -0.94
N ASP A 446 22.73 -16.01 0.01
CA ASP A 446 22.55 -15.81 1.46
C ASP A 446 23.07 -14.45 1.96
N ARG A 447 23.69 -13.67 1.07
CA ARG A 447 24.22 -12.33 1.28
C ARG A 447 23.49 -11.24 0.51
N VAL A 448 22.92 -11.53 -0.67
CA VAL A 448 22.26 -10.53 -1.53
C VAL A 448 20.82 -10.92 -1.87
N MET A 449 19.89 -10.00 -1.64
CA MET A 449 18.51 -10.12 -2.11
C MET A 449 17.95 -8.77 -2.57
N SER A 450 17.02 -8.79 -3.51
CA SER A 450 16.35 -7.62 -4.05
C SER A 450 14.83 -7.80 -4.05
N LEU A 451 14.10 -6.76 -3.63
CA LEU A 451 12.65 -6.68 -3.73
C LEU A 451 12.25 -5.53 -4.64
N LYS A 452 11.39 -5.83 -5.62
CA LYS A 452 10.78 -4.84 -6.51
C LYS A 452 9.39 -4.47 -6.01
N LEU A 453 9.18 -3.20 -5.72
CA LEU A 453 7.93 -2.63 -5.20
C LEU A 453 7.34 -1.61 -6.19
N GLU A 454 6.03 -1.59 -6.34
CA GLU A 454 5.30 -0.54 -7.07
C GLU A 454 4.52 0.34 -6.09
N ILE A 455 4.88 1.61 -5.96
CA ILE A 455 4.24 2.54 -5.03
C ILE A 455 3.61 3.68 -5.81
N GLU A 456 2.30 3.58 -6.03
CA GLU A 456 1.46 4.61 -6.67
C GLU A 456 2.02 5.06 -8.04
N GLY A 457 2.44 4.09 -8.85
CA GLY A 457 2.98 4.26 -10.21
C GLY A 457 4.51 4.38 -10.29
N VAL A 458 5.24 4.37 -9.17
CA VAL A 458 6.71 4.43 -9.15
C VAL A 458 7.30 3.07 -8.77
N MET A 459 8.22 2.56 -9.58
CA MET A 459 8.96 1.32 -9.34
C MET A 459 10.17 1.59 -8.43
N LEU A 460 10.19 0.94 -7.26
CA LEU A 460 11.24 1.02 -6.25
C LEU A 460 11.85 -0.35 -6.01
N ASN A 461 13.14 -0.49 -6.25
CA ASN A 461 13.94 -1.67 -5.95
C ASN A 461 14.66 -1.47 -4.61
N VAL A 462 14.45 -2.38 -3.66
CA VAL A 462 15.10 -2.40 -2.36
C VAL A 462 16.03 -3.60 -2.32
N VAL A 463 17.34 -3.32 -2.28
CA VAL A 463 18.38 -4.35 -2.21
C VAL A 463 18.90 -4.44 -0.78
N SER A 464 18.99 -5.65 -0.24
CA SER A 464 19.63 -5.93 1.03
C SER A 464 20.89 -6.76 0.78
N GLY A 465 22.02 -6.28 1.30
CA GLY A 465 23.34 -6.88 1.13
C GLY A 465 24.05 -7.14 2.46
N TYR A 466 24.88 -8.18 2.51
CA TYR A 466 25.76 -8.51 3.64
C TYR A 466 27.16 -8.93 3.14
N ALA A 467 28.10 -7.98 3.16
CA ALA A 467 29.45 -8.22 2.66
C ALA A 467 30.26 -9.15 3.59
N PRO A 468 31.24 -9.91 3.08
CA PRO A 468 32.19 -10.67 3.91
C PRO A 468 32.95 -9.80 4.92
N GLN A 469 33.47 -10.41 5.98
CA GLN A 469 34.21 -9.68 7.03
C GLN A 469 35.65 -9.35 6.58
N VAL A 470 36.26 -8.38 7.26
CA VAL A 470 37.67 -8.02 7.07
C VAL A 470 38.54 -9.22 7.43
N GLY A 471 39.25 -9.77 6.44
CA GLY A 471 40.10 -10.97 6.57
C GLY A 471 39.58 -12.26 5.89
N CYS A 472 38.39 -12.24 5.29
CA CYS A 472 37.92 -13.34 4.41
C CYS A 472 38.69 -13.37 3.07
N GLU A 473 38.72 -14.52 2.41
CA GLU A 473 39.38 -14.74 1.11
C GLU A 473 38.87 -13.76 0.04
N LEU A 474 39.76 -13.39 -0.88
CA LEU A 474 39.48 -12.41 -1.94
C LEU A 474 38.34 -12.91 -2.85
N GLU A 475 38.30 -14.20 -3.16
CA GLU A 475 37.26 -14.83 -3.99
C GLU A 475 35.84 -14.65 -3.41
N GLU A 476 35.67 -14.80 -2.09
CA GLU A 476 34.35 -14.58 -1.46
C GLU A 476 33.90 -13.12 -1.56
N LYS A 477 34.85 -12.18 -1.51
CA LYS A 477 34.59 -10.74 -1.64
C LYS A 477 34.23 -10.39 -3.08
N GLU A 478 35.00 -10.88 -4.05
CA GLU A 478 34.75 -10.66 -5.48
C GLU A 478 33.40 -11.23 -5.91
N ARG A 479 33.07 -12.44 -5.45
CA ARG A 479 31.76 -13.05 -5.69
C ARG A 479 30.61 -12.19 -5.18
N PHE A 480 30.71 -11.65 -3.96
CA PHE A 480 29.67 -10.76 -3.42
C PHE A 480 29.47 -9.51 -4.28
N TRP A 481 30.57 -8.90 -4.75
CA TRP A 481 30.49 -7.70 -5.59
C TRP A 481 29.95 -8.00 -6.99
N SER A 482 30.35 -9.13 -7.59
CA SER A 482 29.82 -9.61 -8.87
C SER A 482 28.32 -9.90 -8.80
N GLU A 483 27.85 -10.59 -7.75
CA GLU A 483 26.42 -10.85 -7.51
C GLU A 483 25.64 -9.54 -7.33
N LEU A 484 26.23 -8.53 -6.66
CA LEU A 484 25.60 -7.23 -6.49
C LEU A 484 25.56 -6.44 -7.81
N ASP A 485 26.61 -6.52 -8.63
CA ASP A 485 26.67 -5.89 -9.96
C ASP A 485 25.59 -6.47 -10.89
N GLU A 486 25.46 -7.80 -10.95
CA GLU A 486 24.42 -8.48 -11.76
C GLU A 486 22.99 -8.02 -11.37
N VAL A 487 22.73 -7.90 -10.06
CA VAL A 487 21.44 -7.39 -9.58
C VAL A 487 21.20 -5.97 -10.06
N MET A 488 22.23 -5.11 -10.02
CA MET A 488 22.13 -3.71 -10.42
C MET A 488 21.96 -3.54 -11.93
N GLU A 489 22.67 -4.34 -12.73
CA GLU A 489 22.52 -4.38 -14.20
C GLU A 489 21.14 -4.85 -14.63
N SER A 490 20.53 -5.77 -13.86
CA SER A 490 19.17 -6.23 -14.13
C SER A 490 18.08 -5.18 -13.89
N ILE A 491 18.40 -4.04 -13.24
CA ILE A 491 17.43 -3.00 -12.87
C ILE A 491 17.49 -1.82 -13.87
N PRO A 492 16.42 -1.55 -14.64
CA PRO A 492 16.39 -0.45 -15.61
C PRO A 492 16.75 0.90 -14.99
N THR A 493 17.50 1.73 -15.71
CA THR A 493 18.00 3.05 -15.24
C THR A 493 16.90 4.04 -14.82
N GLY A 494 15.69 3.89 -15.37
CA GLY A 494 14.52 4.71 -15.00
C GLY A 494 13.90 4.39 -13.63
N GLU A 495 14.18 3.21 -13.07
CA GLU A 495 13.61 2.78 -11.79
C GLU A 495 14.39 3.34 -10.57
N ARG A 496 13.72 3.42 -9.41
CA ARG A 496 14.34 3.87 -8.16
C ARG A 496 15.06 2.71 -7.50
N VAL A 497 16.25 2.94 -6.95
CA VAL A 497 17.02 1.90 -6.24
C VAL A 497 17.51 2.42 -4.90
N VAL A 498 17.31 1.61 -3.86
CA VAL A 498 17.86 1.83 -2.52
C VAL A 498 18.52 0.54 -2.05
N ILE A 499 19.81 0.62 -1.71
CA ILE A 499 20.58 -0.50 -1.15
C ILE A 499 20.77 -0.24 0.34
N GLY A 500 20.31 -1.15 1.19
CA GLY A 500 20.58 -1.14 2.63
C GLY A 500 21.43 -2.34 2.99
N ALA A 501 22.69 -2.13 3.35
CA ALA A 501 23.63 -3.23 3.54
C ALA A 501 24.65 -2.96 4.65
N ASP A 502 25.16 -4.05 5.19
CA ASP A 502 26.34 -4.07 6.06
C ASP A 502 27.54 -4.45 5.19
N PHE A 503 28.38 -3.45 4.88
CA PHE A 503 29.48 -3.60 3.94
C PHE A 503 30.80 -3.95 4.64
N ASN A 504 30.84 -3.96 5.98
CA ASN A 504 32.07 -4.18 6.75
C ASN A 504 33.26 -3.25 6.38
N GLY A 505 33.02 -2.17 5.64
CA GLY A 505 34.03 -1.23 5.14
C GLY A 505 33.90 0.18 5.72
N HIS A 506 35.02 0.90 5.78
CA HIS A 506 35.16 2.27 6.25
C HIS A 506 35.37 3.22 5.08
N VAL A 507 34.36 4.01 4.73
CA VAL A 507 34.45 4.93 3.57
C VAL A 507 35.31 6.18 3.82
N GLY A 508 35.63 6.49 5.07
CA GLY A 508 36.51 7.61 5.45
C GLY A 508 35.79 8.93 5.79
N GLU A 509 36.51 9.87 6.41
CA GLU A 509 36.10 11.27 6.64
C GLU A 509 36.59 12.17 5.49
N GLY A 510 35.79 13.16 5.10
CA GLY A 510 36.04 13.99 3.91
C GLY A 510 35.48 13.38 2.62
N ASN A 511 35.65 14.05 1.49
CA ASN A 511 35.18 13.58 0.18
C ASN A 511 36.14 13.93 -0.97
N THR A 512 37.36 14.37 -0.67
CA THR A 512 38.34 14.83 -1.67
C THR A 512 38.65 13.71 -2.66
N GLY A 513 38.30 13.90 -3.95
CA GLY A 513 38.47 12.89 -5.01
C GLY A 513 37.24 11.99 -5.26
N ASP A 514 36.23 12.04 -4.38
CA ASP A 514 35.02 11.21 -4.44
C ASP A 514 33.73 12.03 -4.26
N GLU A 515 33.79 13.34 -4.53
CA GLU A 515 32.70 14.28 -4.26
C GLU A 515 31.39 13.90 -4.94
N GLU A 516 31.47 13.15 -6.03
CA GLU A 516 30.34 12.68 -6.81
C GLU A 516 29.49 11.61 -6.10
N VAL A 517 30.11 10.78 -5.25
CA VAL A 517 29.50 9.58 -4.65
C VAL A 517 29.37 9.65 -3.13
N MET A 518 30.14 10.52 -2.47
CA MET A 518 30.10 10.67 -1.00
C MET A 518 30.13 12.13 -0.53
N GLY A 519 29.45 12.36 0.60
CA GLY A 519 29.49 13.63 1.31
C GLY A 519 30.62 13.73 2.34
N LYS A 520 30.75 14.91 2.96
CA LYS A 520 31.89 15.28 3.82
C LYS A 520 31.88 14.67 5.23
N PHE A 521 30.79 14.01 5.64
CA PHE A 521 30.52 13.69 7.05
C PHE A 521 30.73 12.23 7.45
N GLY A 522 31.55 11.48 6.72
CA GLY A 522 31.95 10.11 7.11
C GLY A 522 32.75 10.06 8.41
N VAL A 523 33.13 8.85 8.82
CA VAL A 523 33.77 8.57 10.13
C VAL A 523 35.00 7.70 9.92
N LYS A 524 36.10 8.03 10.62
CA LYS A 524 37.41 7.35 10.58
C LYS A 524 38.13 7.47 9.23
N GLU A 525 39.32 6.89 9.14
CA GLU A 525 40.08 6.77 7.89
C GLU A 525 39.51 5.65 7.01
N ARG A 526 39.72 5.78 5.69
CA ARG A 526 39.25 4.81 4.71
C ARG A 526 40.09 3.53 4.76
N ASN A 527 39.45 2.36 4.73
CA ASN A 527 40.12 1.07 4.57
C ASN A 527 39.89 0.49 3.16
N LEU A 528 40.59 -0.60 2.82
CA LEU A 528 40.48 -1.27 1.51
C LEU A 528 39.03 -1.65 1.18
N GLU A 529 38.30 -2.26 2.10
CA GLU A 529 36.89 -2.60 1.90
C GLU A 529 36.00 -1.37 1.69
N GLY A 530 36.32 -0.25 2.35
CA GLY A 530 35.66 1.02 2.14
C GLY A 530 35.97 1.64 0.78
N GLN A 531 37.15 1.42 0.23
CA GLN A 531 37.50 1.80 -1.14
C GLN A 531 36.66 1.00 -2.15
N MET A 532 36.50 -0.32 -1.94
CA MET A 532 35.61 -1.14 -2.79
C MET A 532 34.16 -0.63 -2.81
N VAL A 533 33.64 -0.17 -1.67
CA VAL A 533 32.30 0.45 -1.60
C VAL A 533 32.22 1.74 -2.42
N VAL A 534 33.27 2.56 -2.38
CA VAL A 534 33.35 3.82 -3.14
C VAL A 534 33.49 3.54 -4.64
N ASP A 535 34.31 2.56 -5.02
CA ASP A 535 34.52 2.17 -6.43
C ASP A 535 33.24 1.58 -7.03
N PHE A 536 32.55 0.72 -6.28
CA PHE A 536 31.21 0.24 -6.66
C PHE A 536 30.22 1.42 -6.82
N ALA A 537 30.24 2.36 -5.89
CA ALA A 537 29.36 3.53 -5.97
C ALA A 537 29.66 4.42 -7.20
N LYS A 538 30.92 4.54 -7.60
CA LYS A 538 31.32 5.24 -8.84
C LYS A 538 30.83 4.50 -10.08
N ARG A 539 31.10 3.19 -10.16
CA ARG A 539 30.74 2.34 -11.31
C ARG A 539 29.24 2.34 -11.59
N MET A 540 28.42 2.30 -10.53
CA MET A 540 26.96 2.19 -10.63
C MET A 540 26.20 3.53 -10.46
N ASP A 541 26.89 4.68 -10.46
CA ASP A 541 26.34 6.03 -10.23
C ASP A 541 25.44 6.10 -8.98
N MET A 542 25.99 5.67 -7.84
CA MET A 542 25.33 5.61 -6.54
C MET A 542 25.91 6.64 -5.55
N GLY A 543 25.05 7.18 -4.69
CA GLY A 543 25.45 8.05 -3.58
C GLY A 543 25.38 7.31 -2.24
N VAL A 544 26.46 7.41 -1.44
CA VAL A 544 26.53 6.90 -0.06
C VAL A 544 25.77 7.86 0.87
N VAL A 545 24.48 7.60 1.09
CA VAL A 545 23.53 8.53 1.73
C VAL A 545 23.98 8.98 3.13
N ASN A 546 24.63 8.09 3.88
CA ASN A 546 25.02 8.33 5.27
C ASN A 546 26.04 9.49 5.41
N THR A 547 26.86 9.76 4.39
CA THR A 547 27.96 10.74 4.47
C THR A 547 27.53 12.17 4.07
N TYR A 548 26.34 12.36 3.50
CA TYR A 548 25.83 13.66 3.06
C TYR A 548 25.23 14.52 4.18
N PHE A 549 24.84 13.92 5.33
CA PHE A 549 24.13 14.63 6.39
C PHE A 549 25.01 14.89 7.63
N GLN A 550 25.12 16.15 8.03
CA GLN A 550 25.81 16.51 9.27
C GLN A 550 25.01 16.04 10.50
N LYS A 551 25.57 15.12 11.27
CA LYS A 551 24.98 14.58 12.51
C LYS A 551 26.00 14.54 13.64
N ARG A 552 25.50 14.49 14.89
CA ARG A 552 26.35 14.21 16.06
C ARG A 552 27.01 12.84 15.89
N GLU A 553 28.23 12.69 16.38
CA GLU A 553 29.03 11.46 16.24
C GLU A 553 28.27 10.20 16.68
N GLU A 554 27.51 10.27 17.78
CA GLU A 554 26.68 9.16 18.27
C GLU A 554 25.63 8.65 17.26
N HIS A 555 25.19 9.54 16.35
CA HIS A 555 24.22 9.26 15.30
C HIS A 555 24.88 8.97 13.94
N ARG A 556 26.21 8.87 13.88
CA ARG A 556 27.00 8.42 12.72
C ARG A 556 27.60 7.03 12.91
N VAL A 557 27.92 6.66 14.16
CA VAL A 557 28.45 5.33 14.53
C VAL A 557 27.35 4.27 14.43
N THR A 558 27.55 3.27 13.57
CA THR A 558 26.60 2.16 13.34
C THR A 558 26.96 0.92 14.15
N TYR A 559 28.24 0.68 14.44
CA TYR A 559 28.71 -0.46 15.22
C TYR A 559 29.45 -0.04 16.50
N LYS A 560 29.17 -0.73 17.60
CA LYS A 560 29.85 -0.53 18.89
C LYS A 560 30.07 -1.85 19.63
N SER A 561 31.33 -2.25 19.83
CA SER A 561 31.71 -3.44 20.59
C SER A 561 33.06 -3.24 21.28
N GLY A 562 33.20 -3.63 22.56
CA GLY A 562 34.50 -3.64 23.27
C GLY A 562 35.28 -2.32 23.26
N GLY A 563 34.60 -1.16 23.28
CA GLY A 563 35.22 0.16 23.19
C GLY A 563 35.43 0.69 21.76
N ARG A 564 35.43 -0.17 20.74
CA ARG A 564 35.51 0.21 19.32
C ARG A 564 34.20 0.83 18.84
N ARG A 565 34.28 1.93 18.09
CA ARG A 565 33.15 2.64 17.47
C ARG A 565 33.44 2.79 15.97
N THR A 566 32.55 2.30 15.13
CA THR A 566 32.78 2.19 13.67
C THR A 566 31.51 2.47 12.89
N GLN A 567 31.67 2.84 11.62
CA GLN A 567 30.61 2.97 10.63
C GLN A 567 30.85 1.92 9.55
N VAL A 568 29.92 0.97 9.41
CA VAL A 568 30.01 -0.18 8.48
C VAL A 568 28.68 -0.48 7.78
N ASP A 569 27.57 -0.04 8.37
CA ASP A 569 26.23 -0.14 7.79
C ASP A 569 25.92 1.12 6.96
N TYR A 570 25.61 0.95 5.67
CA TYR A 570 25.36 2.05 4.74
C TYR A 570 24.03 1.89 4.00
N ILE A 571 23.43 3.04 3.66
CA ILE A 571 22.35 3.13 2.70
C ILE A 571 22.91 3.81 1.45
N LEU A 572 22.78 3.18 0.28
CA LEU A 572 23.08 3.79 -1.02
C LEU A 572 21.80 4.02 -1.81
N CYS A 573 21.79 5.03 -2.67
CA CYS A 573 20.74 5.25 -3.67
C CYS A 573 21.35 5.75 -4.98
N ARG A 574 20.65 5.61 -6.10
CA ARG A 574 21.09 6.22 -7.37
C ARG A 574 21.29 7.72 -7.21
N ARG A 575 22.33 8.28 -7.84
CA ARG A 575 22.69 9.70 -7.73
C ARG A 575 21.54 10.62 -8.12
N GLY A 576 20.82 10.27 -9.19
CA GLY A 576 19.61 10.98 -9.62
C GLY A 576 18.47 11.02 -8.58
N ASN A 577 18.46 10.13 -7.60
CA ASN A 577 17.43 10.01 -6.56
C ASN A 577 17.86 10.63 -5.21
N LEU A 578 19.10 11.09 -5.07
CA LEU A 578 19.56 11.77 -3.84
C LEU A 578 18.68 12.97 -3.46
N LYS A 579 18.09 13.65 -4.46
CA LYS A 579 17.15 14.77 -4.25
C LYS A 579 15.84 14.36 -3.57
N GLU A 580 15.48 13.07 -3.64
CA GLU A 580 14.30 12.49 -3.01
C GLU A 580 14.58 12.13 -1.53
N ILE A 581 15.85 12.13 -1.10
CA ILE A 581 16.25 11.85 0.28
C ILE A 581 16.33 13.14 1.08
N SER A 582 15.65 13.15 2.23
CA SER A 582 15.52 14.32 3.09
C SER A 582 16.35 14.24 4.38
N ASP A 583 16.61 13.03 4.89
CA ASP A 583 17.36 12.81 6.14
C ASP A 583 17.89 11.39 6.19
N CYS A 584 19.09 11.19 6.75
CA CYS A 584 19.62 9.89 7.13
C CYS A 584 20.25 9.98 8.53
N LYS A 585 19.95 9.01 9.40
CA LYS A 585 20.49 8.99 10.76
C LYS A 585 20.57 7.59 11.35
N VAL A 586 21.51 7.40 12.27
CA VAL A 586 21.57 6.21 13.12
C VAL A 586 20.68 6.38 14.36
N VAL A 587 19.87 5.38 14.67
CA VAL A 587 18.98 5.36 15.84
C VAL A 587 19.74 4.79 17.05
N VAL A 588 19.81 5.57 18.13
CA VAL A 588 20.49 5.21 19.38
C VAL A 588 19.47 4.71 20.42
N GLY A 589 19.84 3.67 21.18
CA GLY A 589 19.05 3.18 22.32
C GLY A 589 18.02 2.09 22.01
N GLU A 590 18.12 1.41 20.86
CA GLU A 590 17.30 0.23 20.57
C GLU A 590 17.94 -1.07 21.09
N THR A 591 17.11 -2.08 21.34
CA THR A 591 17.48 -3.28 22.10
C THR A 591 17.60 -4.54 21.26
N VAL A 592 17.15 -4.49 20.00
CA VAL A 592 17.06 -5.64 19.09
C VAL A 592 18.45 -6.19 18.72
N ALA A 593 19.40 -5.30 18.44
CA ALA A 593 20.80 -5.64 18.16
C ALA A 593 21.69 -5.08 19.27
N ARG A 594 22.68 -5.87 19.72
CA ARG A 594 23.59 -5.48 20.82
C ARG A 594 24.76 -4.63 20.32
N GLN A 595 25.27 -4.91 19.12
CA GLN A 595 26.47 -4.30 18.57
C GLN A 595 26.15 -3.31 17.44
N HIS A 596 25.25 -3.68 16.53
CA HIS A 596 24.80 -2.82 15.43
C HIS A 596 23.64 -1.91 15.84
N ARG A 597 23.54 -0.76 15.18
CA ARG A 597 22.51 0.26 15.37
C ARG A 597 21.82 0.50 14.04
N MET A 598 20.49 0.62 14.09
CA MET A 598 19.68 0.80 12.89
C MET A 598 19.98 2.15 12.24
N VAL A 599 20.26 2.12 10.94
CA VAL A 599 20.31 3.32 10.09
C VAL A 599 18.93 3.52 9.48
N VAL A 600 18.42 4.75 9.48
CA VAL A 600 17.13 5.09 8.86
C VAL A 600 17.28 6.30 7.95
N CYS A 601 16.87 6.12 6.71
CA CYS A 601 16.75 7.13 5.66
C CYS A 601 15.27 7.51 5.46
N ARG A 602 15.00 8.79 5.23
CA ARG A 602 13.67 9.31 4.86
C ARG A 602 13.67 9.76 3.40
N MET A 603 12.98 9.01 2.57
CA MET A 603 12.82 9.26 1.14
C MET A 603 11.41 9.79 0.84
N THR A 604 11.27 10.66 -0.16
CA THR A 604 9.99 11.24 -0.59
C THR A 604 9.81 10.99 -2.08
N LEU A 605 8.92 10.05 -2.42
CA LEU A 605 8.58 9.72 -3.81
C LEU A 605 7.52 10.69 -4.34
N MET A 606 7.70 11.16 -5.57
CA MET A 606 6.72 11.98 -6.28
C MET A 606 5.82 11.07 -7.12
N VAL A 607 4.51 11.10 -6.88
CA VAL A 607 3.54 10.19 -7.51
C VAL A 607 2.37 10.93 -8.15
N CYS A 608 1.85 10.32 -9.23
CA CYS A 608 0.66 10.74 -9.95
C CYS A 608 -0.61 10.25 -9.22
N LYS A 609 -1.71 10.97 -9.35
CA LYS A 609 -2.96 10.70 -8.62
C LYS A 609 -3.64 9.44 -9.18
N THR A 610 -3.85 8.41 -8.36
CA THR A 610 -4.83 7.35 -8.66
C THR A 610 -5.93 7.36 -7.59
N LYS A 611 -7.20 7.38 -8.01
CA LYS A 611 -8.34 7.27 -7.07
C LYS A 611 -8.45 5.81 -6.64
N ARG A 612 -8.10 5.49 -5.39
CA ARG A 612 -8.39 4.15 -4.83
C ARG A 612 -9.90 3.88 -4.91
N SER A 613 -10.27 2.79 -5.59
CA SER A 613 -11.66 2.32 -5.66
C SER A 613 -12.20 2.00 -4.26
N LYS A 614 -13.47 2.35 -4.00
CA LYS A 614 -14.15 1.95 -2.77
C LYS A 614 -14.41 0.45 -2.84
N ILE A 615 -13.90 -0.31 -1.87
CA ILE A 615 -14.22 -1.73 -1.72
C ILE A 615 -15.73 -1.87 -1.46
N GLU A 616 -16.44 -2.60 -2.32
CA GLU A 616 -17.86 -2.89 -2.15
C GLU A 616 -18.13 -3.63 -0.83
N LYS A 617 -19.15 -3.16 -0.10
CA LYS A 617 -19.60 -3.80 1.14
C LYS A 617 -20.49 -4.98 0.78
N LYS A 618 -20.16 -6.18 1.27
CA LYS A 618 -20.91 -7.41 1.01
C LYS A 618 -21.74 -7.84 2.22
N THR A 619 -22.86 -8.50 1.97
CA THR A 619 -23.71 -9.06 3.02
C THR A 619 -22.99 -10.23 3.72
N LYS A 620 -23.13 -10.34 5.04
CA LYS A 620 -22.42 -11.34 5.86
C LYS A 620 -23.10 -12.72 5.87
N TRP A 621 -23.32 -13.31 4.69
CA TRP A 621 -24.07 -14.56 4.51
C TRP A 621 -23.54 -15.77 5.29
N TRP A 622 -22.25 -15.80 5.65
CA TRP A 622 -21.68 -16.89 6.44
C TRP A 622 -22.28 -17.03 7.84
N LYS A 623 -22.97 -16.01 8.34
CA LYS A 623 -23.70 -16.06 9.61
C LYS A 623 -24.92 -16.98 9.57
N LEU A 624 -25.50 -17.25 8.39
CA LEU A 624 -26.63 -18.19 8.23
C LEU A 624 -26.31 -19.64 8.60
N LYS A 625 -25.05 -19.96 8.89
CA LYS A 625 -24.66 -21.25 9.46
C LYS A 625 -25.10 -21.42 10.91
N LYS A 626 -25.29 -20.33 11.63
CA LYS A 626 -25.84 -20.35 12.98
C LYS A 626 -27.35 -20.51 12.86
N GLU A 627 -27.90 -21.49 13.56
CA GLU A 627 -29.32 -21.84 13.52
C GLU A 627 -30.18 -20.64 13.94
N GLU A 628 -29.84 -19.98 15.03
CA GLU A 628 -30.44 -18.72 15.51
C GLU A 628 -30.56 -17.65 14.41
N CYS A 629 -29.47 -17.42 13.66
CA CYS A 629 -29.46 -16.41 12.59
C CYS A 629 -30.27 -16.85 11.35
N CYS A 630 -30.38 -18.14 11.08
CA CYS A 630 -31.22 -18.66 9.98
C CYS A 630 -32.70 -18.56 10.36
N GLU A 631 -33.08 -18.82 11.61
CA GLU A 631 -34.45 -18.65 12.10
C GLU A 631 -34.87 -17.18 12.12
N GLU A 632 -34.04 -16.28 12.65
CA GLU A 632 -34.30 -14.83 12.64
C GLU A 632 -34.46 -14.31 11.20
N PHE A 633 -33.62 -14.80 10.28
CA PHE A 633 -33.73 -14.47 8.86
C PHE A 633 -35.05 -14.98 8.25
N ARG A 634 -35.46 -16.23 8.52
CA ARG A 634 -36.75 -16.78 8.06
C ARG A 634 -37.94 -15.97 8.58
N GLN A 635 -37.92 -15.61 9.86
CA GLN A 635 -39.02 -14.87 10.49
C GLN A 635 -39.15 -13.46 9.90
N LYS A 636 -38.04 -12.72 9.79
CA LYS A 636 -38.05 -11.38 9.19
C LYS A 636 -38.39 -11.39 7.71
N LEU A 637 -38.01 -12.44 6.98
CA LEU A 637 -38.43 -12.61 5.59
C LEU A 637 -39.93 -12.84 5.49
N ARG A 638 -40.54 -13.65 6.37
CA ARG A 638 -42.00 -13.84 6.43
C ARG A 638 -42.74 -12.54 6.77
N GLN A 639 -42.20 -11.74 7.68
CA GLN A 639 -42.75 -10.41 8.01
C GLN A 639 -42.67 -9.45 6.83
N ALA A 640 -41.55 -9.43 6.11
CA ALA A 640 -41.37 -8.59 4.92
C ALA A 640 -42.32 -8.97 3.78
N LEU A 641 -42.83 -10.21 3.76
CA LEU A 641 -43.80 -10.72 2.79
C LEU A 641 -45.26 -10.66 3.30
N GLY A 642 -45.55 -9.85 4.32
CA GLY A 642 -46.92 -9.64 4.80
C GLY A 642 -47.56 -10.86 5.46
N GLY A 643 -46.76 -11.78 6.02
CA GLY A 643 -47.26 -12.99 6.68
C GLY A 643 -47.57 -14.16 5.74
N GLN A 644 -47.42 -13.99 4.42
CA GLN A 644 -47.51 -15.10 3.48
C GLN A 644 -46.27 -16.01 3.56
N VAL A 645 -46.47 -17.32 3.52
CA VAL A 645 -45.39 -18.33 3.50
C VAL A 645 -44.77 -18.47 2.09
N VAL A 646 -45.39 -17.85 1.08
CA VAL A 646 -45.06 -18.01 -0.34
C VAL A 646 -44.24 -16.81 -0.81
N LEU A 647 -43.08 -17.07 -1.42
CA LEU A 647 -42.29 -16.03 -2.07
C LEU A 647 -43.08 -15.48 -3.28
N PRO A 648 -42.96 -14.18 -3.60
CA PRO A 648 -43.57 -13.62 -4.80
C PRO A 648 -43.17 -14.41 -6.04
N ASP A 649 -44.08 -14.55 -6.99
CA ASP A 649 -43.80 -15.29 -8.22
C ASP A 649 -42.80 -14.56 -9.14
N ASP A 650 -42.49 -13.29 -8.86
CA ASP A 650 -41.52 -12.49 -9.60
C ASP A 650 -40.10 -12.58 -9.00
N TRP A 651 -39.09 -12.73 -9.88
CA TRP A 651 -37.69 -12.88 -9.48
C TRP A 651 -37.11 -11.58 -8.90
N GLU A 652 -37.36 -10.43 -9.54
CA GLU A 652 -36.73 -9.17 -9.16
C GLU A 652 -37.16 -8.74 -7.75
N THR A 653 -38.48 -8.78 -7.52
CA THR A 653 -39.08 -8.49 -6.22
C THR A 653 -38.54 -9.43 -5.14
N THR A 654 -38.48 -10.74 -5.42
CA THR A 654 -37.99 -11.74 -4.46
C THR A 654 -36.50 -11.55 -4.13
N ALA A 655 -35.67 -11.29 -5.15
CA ALA A 655 -34.24 -11.08 -5.00
C ALA A 655 -33.94 -9.79 -4.20
N GLU A 656 -34.70 -8.72 -4.41
CA GLU A 656 -34.56 -7.48 -3.65
C GLU A 656 -34.92 -7.66 -2.16
N VAL A 657 -36.07 -8.29 -1.87
CA VAL A 657 -36.52 -8.56 -0.49
C VAL A 657 -35.49 -9.42 0.26
N ILE A 658 -34.93 -10.45 -0.38
CA ILE A 658 -33.89 -11.30 0.21
C ILE A 658 -32.61 -10.49 0.50
N ARG A 659 -32.16 -9.65 -0.44
CA ARG A 659 -30.96 -8.82 -0.26
C ARG A 659 -31.13 -7.79 0.85
N GLU A 660 -32.28 -7.13 0.92
CA GLU A 660 -32.56 -6.14 1.95
C GLU A 660 -32.68 -6.80 3.34
N THR A 661 -33.40 -7.91 3.45
CA THR A 661 -33.52 -8.69 4.68
C THR A 661 -32.14 -9.19 5.14
N GLY A 662 -31.33 -9.73 4.22
CA GLY A 662 -29.96 -10.18 4.52
C GLY A 662 -29.07 -9.05 5.05
N ARG A 663 -29.17 -7.84 4.44
CA ARG A 663 -28.43 -6.65 4.90
C ARG A 663 -28.89 -6.19 6.29
N LYS A 664 -30.19 -6.22 6.58
CA LYS A 664 -30.77 -5.85 7.89
C LYS A 664 -30.39 -6.84 9.00
N VAL A 665 -30.52 -8.15 8.75
CA VAL A 665 -30.29 -9.20 9.77
C VAL A 665 -28.81 -9.50 9.97
N LEU A 666 -28.08 -9.75 8.88
CA LEU A 666 -26.70 -10.26 8.98
C LEU A 666 -25.67 -9.13 9.06
N GLY A 667 -26.05 -7.93 8.59
CA GLY A 667 -25.20 -6.76 8.44
C GLY A 667 -24.26 -6.86 7.24
N VAL A 668 -23.62 -5.73 6.93
CA VAL A 668 -22.62 -5.63 5.84
C VAL A 668 -21.19 -5.73 6.35
N SER A 669 -20.28 -6.19 5.50
CA SER A 669 -18.84 -6.22 5.78
C SER A 669 -18.30 -4.79 5.87
N SER A 670 -17.56 -4.49 6.95
CA SER A 670 -16.66 -3.35 6.99
C SER A 670 -15.47 -3.73 6.11
N GLY A 671 -15.23 -3.05 4.99
CA GLY A 671 -14.13 -3.35 4.05
C GLY A 671 -12.70 -3.34 4.63
N ARG A 672 -12.54 -3.17 5.94
CA ARG A 672 -11.30 -3.42 6.68
C ARG A 672 -11.38 -4.81 7.34
N ARG A 673 -10.44 -5.69 7.00
CA ARG A 673 -10.10 -6.81 7.90
C ARG A 673 -9.74 -6.17 9.23
N LYS A 674 -10.36 -6.61 10.34
CA LYS A 674 -9.78 -6.36 11.67
C LYS A 674 -8.39 -6.99 11.63
N GLU A 675 -7.37 -6.13 11.54
CA GLU A 675 -5.98 -6.44 11.77
C GLU A 675 -5.89 -6.88 13.23
N ASP A 676 -5.93 -8.20 13.45
CA ASP A 676 -5.47 -8.85 14.67
C ASP A 676 -5.69 -10.36 14.49
N LYS A 677 -4.78 -11.00 13.76
CA LYS A 677 -4.74 -12.47 13.63
C LYS A 677 -3.41 -13.10 14.00
N GLU A 678 -2.60 -12.40 14.81
CA GLU A 678 -1.55 -13.03 15.62
C GLU A 678 -1.75 -12.83 17.14
N THR A 679 -2.76 -12.06 17.54
CA THR A 679 -3.03 -11.59 18.91
C THR A 679 -3.86 -12.56 19.75
N TRP A 680 -4.21 -13.72 19.20
CA TRP A 680 -5.13 -14.65 19.84
C TRP A 680 -4.55 -15.33 21.11
N TRP A 681 -3.22 -15.26 21.31
CA TRP A 681 -2.52 -15.72 22.52
C TRP A 681 -2.04 -14.57 23.43
N TRP A 682 -2.32 -13.32 23.06
CA TRP A 682 -1.83 -12.14 23.77
C TRP A 682 -2.75 -11.82 24.96
N ASN A 683 -2.18 -11.71 26.16
CA ASN A 683 -2.90 -11.37 27.39
C ASN A 683 -2.27 -10.14 28.09
N GLU A 684 -3.02 -9.52 29.00
CA GLU A 684 -2.58 -8.32 29.72
C GLU A 684 -1.33 -8.58 30.58
N GLU A 685 -1.18 -9.79 31.10
CA GLU A 685 -0.01 -10.21 31.90
C GLU A 685 1.30 -10.16 31.09
N VAL A 686 1.32 -10.68 29.85
CA VAL A 686 2.50 -10.62 28.97
C VAL A 686 2.85 -9.17 28.64
N GLN A 687 1.84 -8.32 28.46
CA GLN A 687 2.05 -6.91 28.16
C GLN A 687 2.70 -6.17 29.34
N ASP A 688 2.21 -6.38 30.56
CA ASP A 688 2.76 -5.76 31.76
C ASP A 688 4.21 -6.19 32.03
N SER A 689 4.50 -7.48 31.92
CA SER A 689 5.86 -7.99 32.13
C SER A 689 6.86 -7.48 31.10
N ILE A 690 6.46 -7.30 29.83
CA ILE A 690 7.30 -6.65 28.82
C ILE A 690 7.56 -5.18 29.18
N GLN A 691 6.57 -4.48 29.75
CA GLN A 691 6.75 -3.11 30.22
C GLN A 691 7.73 -3.04 31.41
N ARG A 692 7.60 -3.94 32.40
CA ARG A 692 8.54 -4.03 33.54
C ARG A 692 9.97 -4.30 33.10
N LYS A 693 10.18 -5.24 32.16
CA LYS A 693 11.50 -5.49 31.54
C LYS A 693 12.07 -4.22 30.88
N ARG A 694 11.22 -3.45 30.18
CA ARG A 694 11.63 -2.18 29.54
C ARG A 694 12.02 -1.12 30.57
N LEU A 695 11.33 -1.03 31.70
CA LEU A 695 11.65 -0.09 32.79
C LEU A 695 12.96 -0.45 33.49
N ALA A 696 13.18 -1.73 33.81
CA ALA A 696 14.44 -2.19 34.41
C ALA A 696 15.64 -1.97 33.47
N LYS A 697 15.45 -2.12 32.16
CA LYS A 697 16.50 -1.79 31.19
C LYS A 697 16.86 -0.31 31.19
N LYS A 698 15.86 0.57 31.28
CA LYS A 698 16.10 2.02 31.39
C LYS A 698 16.85 2.37 32.67
N LYS A 699 16.58 1.68 33.79
CA LYS A 699 17.36 1.83 35.03
C LYS A 699 18.82 1.39 34.81
N TRP A 700 19.05 0.21 34.23
CA TRP A 700 20.40 -0.28 33.93
C TRP A 700 21.17 0.63 32.96
N ASP A 701 20.52 1.17 31.93
CA ASP A 701 21.13 2.10 30.97
C ASP A 701 21.52 3.44 31.61
N MET A 702 20.89 3.83 32.73
CA MET A 702 21.20 5.04 33.48
C MET A 702 22.35 4.83 34.46
N ASP A 703 22.30 3.79 35.30
CA ASP A 703 23.18 3.67 36.47
C ASP A 703 24.32 2.66 36.28
N ARG A 704 24.23 1.77 35.27
CA ARG A 704 25.23 0.72 34.91
C ARG A 704 25.76 -0.13 36.07
N THR A 705 25.04 -0.25 37.18
CA THR A 705 25.38 -1.13 38.31
C THR A 705 25.11 -2.60 37.98
N GLU A 706 25.85 -3.52 38.62
CA GLU A 706 25.69 -4.96 38.40
C GLU A 706 24.35 -5.49 38.95
N GLU A 707 23.81 -4.89 40.02
CA GLU A 707 22.47 -5.17 40.55
C GLU A 707 21.35 -4.88 39.55
N ASN A 708 21.37 -3.70 38.92
CA ASN A 708 20.40 -3.35 37.88
C ASN A 708 20.53 -4.23 36.63
N ARG A 709 21.75 -4.73 36.35
CA ARG A 709 21.99 -5.71 35.27
C ARG A 709 21.39 -7.08 35.63
N GLN A 710 21.49 -7.49 36.90
CA GLN A 710 20.89 -8.72 37.43
C GLN A 710 19.35 -8.64 37.36
N GLU A 711 18.76 -7.55 37.85
CA GLU A 711 17.31 -7.28 37.82
C GLU A 711 16.77 -7.31 36.37
N TYR A 712 17.48 -6.68 35.43
CA TYR A 712 17.11 -6.73 34.01
C TYR A 712 17.21 -8.15 33.42
N LYS A 713 18.26 -8.93 33.75
CA LYS A 713 18.41 -10.32 33.30
C LYS A 713 17.29 -11.22 33.84
N GLU A 714 16.90 -11.03 35.10
CA GLU A 714 15.83 -11.78 35.74
C GLU A 714 14.47 -11.48 35.11
N LEU A 715 14.14 -10.19 34.92
CA LEU A 715 12.92 -9.78 34.23
C LEU A 715 12.91 -10.23 32.76
N GLN A 716 14.07 -10.28 32.09
CA GLN A 716 14.18 -10.85 30.75
C GLN A 716 13.87 -12.36 30.73
N ARG A 717 14.37 -13.12 31.72
CA ARG A 717 14.06 -14.55 31.86
C ARG A 717 12.57 -14.75 32.19
N ARG A 718 11.99 -13.93 33.07
CA ARG A 718 10.58 -13.97 33.47
C ARG A 718 9.63 -13.72 32.29
N VAL A 719 9.88 -12.65 31.52
CA VAL A 719 9.13 -12.35 30.29
C VAL A 719 9.20 -13.51 29.30
N LYS A 720 10.38 -14.14 29.14
CA LYS A 720 10.52 -15.30 28.25
C LYS A 720 9.65 -16.48 28.70
N ARG A 721 9.56 -16.73 30.01
CA ARG A 721 8.68 -17.78 30.57
C ARG A 721 7.21 -17.45 30.39
N GLU A 722 6.77 -16.23 30.68
CA GLU A 722 5.36 -15.83 30.58
C GLU A 722 4.87 -15.80 29.13
N VAL A 723 5.69 -15.30 28.19
CA VAL A 723 5.39 -15.40 26.75
C VAL A 723 5.28 -16.87 26.33
N SER A 724 6.12 -17.75 26.88
CA SER A 724 6.03 -19.19 26.60
C SER A 724 4.75 -19.80 27.15
N LYS A 725 4.36 -19.47 28.39
CA LYS A 725 3.12 -19.94 29.04
C LYS A 725 1.87 -19.45 28.32
N ALA A 726 1.79 -18.16 27.99
CA ALA A 726 0.64 -17.58 27.28
C ALA A 726 0.48 -18.18 25.88
N LYS A 727 1.59 -18.39 25.16
CA LYS A 727 1.58 -19.13 23.90
C LYS A 727 1.09 -20.56 24.11
N GLN A 728 1.62 -21.28 25.08
CA GLN A 728 1.26 -22.66 25.37
C GLN A 728 -0.25 -22.79 25.64
N LYS A 729 -0.78 -22.02 26.59
CA LYS A 729 -2.20 -22.03 26.97
C LYS A 729 -3.12 -21.75 25.78
N ALA A 730 -2.79 -20.73 25.00
CA ALA A 730 -3.54 -20.43 23.79
C ALA A 730 -3.47 -21.60 22.80
N TYR A 731 -2.28 -22.13 22.50
CA TYR A 731 -2.12 -23.31 21.64
C TYR A 731 -2.97 -24.48 22.11
N ASP A 732 -3.00 -24.77 23.40
CA ASP A 732 -3.81 -25.84 23.97
C ASP A 732 -5.31 -25.59 23.72
N GLU A 733 -5.84 -24.38 23.99
CA GLU A 733 -7.24 -24.01 23.69
C GLU A 733 -7.59 -24.02 22.18
N LEU A 734 -6.63 -23.69 21.31
CA LEU A 734 -6.79 -23.80 19.86
C LEU A 734 -6.84 -25.26 19.42
N TYR A 735 -5.97 -26.12 19.96
CA TYR A 735 -5.95 -27.54 19.62
C TYR A 735 -7.22 -28.25 20.11
N THR A 736 -7.73 -27.95 21.30
CA THR A 736 -9.02 -28.47 21.80
C THR A 736 -10.17 -28.09 20.86
N ARG A 737 -10.19 -26.85 20.36
CA ARG A 737 -11.21 -26.38 19.39
C ARG A 737 -11.04 -26.99 18.01
N LEU A 738 -9.81 -27.27 17.57
CA LEU A 738 -9.53 -27.93 16.28
C LEU A 738 -9.99 -29.40 16.24
N ASP A 739 -10.18 -30.03 17.40
CA ASP A 739 -10.70 -31.40 17.51
C ASP A 739 -12.24 -31.50 17.31
N THR A 740 -12.91 -30.35 17.25
CA THR A 740 -14.34 -30.26 16.92
C THR A 740 -14.60 -30.36 15.41
N ARG A 741 -15.80 -30.81 15.01
CA ARG A 741 -16.23 -30.91 13.60
C ARG A 741 -16.24 -29.55 12.87
N GLU A 742 -16.31 -28.44 13.62
CA GLU A 742 -16.24 -27.07 13.10
C GLU A 742 -14.80 -26.57 12.92
N GLY A 743 -13.91 -26.91 13.87
CA GLY A 743 -12.48 -26.57 13.84
C GLY A 743 -11.70 -27.21 12.69
N GLU A 744 -12.19 -28.34 12.15
CA GLU A 744 -11.61 -29.04 11.00
C GLU A 744 -11.50 -28.14 9.74
N LYS A 745 -12.50 -27.29 9.49
CA LYS A 745 -12.46 -26.32 8.37
C LYS A 745 -11.50 -25.16 8.63
N ASP A 746 -11.27 -24.85 9.90
CA ASP A 746 -10.31 -23.84 10.31
C ASP A 746 -8.87 -24.34 10.15
N LEU A 747 -8.62 -25.64 10.27
CA LEU A 747 -7.31 -26.24 9.99
C LEU A 747 -6.88 -26.07 8.52
N TYR A 748 -7.74 -26.42 7.56
CA TYR A 748 -7.45 -26.19 6.13
C TYR A 748 -7.37 -24.70 5.82
N ARG A 749 -8.14 -23.85 6.50
CA ARG A 749 -8.05 -22.39 6.37
C ARG A 749 -6.71 -21.88 6.88
N LEU A 750 -6.25 -22.37 8.04
CA LEU A 750 -4.95 -22.05 8.65
C LEU A 750 -3.80 -22.55 7.78
N ALA A 751 -3.90 -23.76 7.23
CA ALA A 751 -2.91 -24.31 6.30
C ALA A 751 -2.83 -23.49 5.00
N ARG A 752 -3.97 -23.16 4.36
CA ARG A 752 -4.03 -22.28 3.18
C ARG A 752 -3.63 -20.84 3.49
N GLN A 753 -3.83 -20.38 4.73
CA GLN A 753 -3.39 -19.06 5.17
C GLN A 753 -1.88 -19.06 5.35
N ARG A 754 -1.29 -20.06 6.02
CA ARG A 754 0.16 -20.25 6.14
C ARG A 754 0.84 -20.40 4.77
N ASP A 755 0.22 -21.11 3.82
CA ASP A 755 0.70 -21.20 2.43
C ASP A 755 0.65 -19.83 1.73
N ARG A 756 -0.46 -19.08 1.85
CA ARG A 756 -0.57 -17.71 1.30
C ARG A 756 0.38 -16.71 1.97
N ASP A 757 0.66 -16.89 3.25
CA ASP A 757 1.61 -16.06 3.99
C ASP A 757 3.05 -16.41 3.60
N GLY A 758 3.30 -17.68 3.25
CA GLY A 758 4.58 -18.18 2.74
C GLY A 758 4.89 -17.83 1.29
N LYS A 759 3.87 -17.50 0.47
CA LYS A 759 4.06 -17.05 -0.92
C LYS A 759 4.62 -15.63 -0.99
N ASP A 760 5.51 -15.43 -1.96
CA ASP A 760 6.24 -14.19 -2.19
C ASP A 760 5.34 -13.08 -2.73
N VAL A 761 4.53 -13.40 -3.73
CA VAL A 761 3.56 -12.46 -4.32
C VAL A 761 2.15 -12.90 -3.96
N GLN A 762 1.40 -12.02 -3.30
CA GLN A 762 0.04 -12.32 -2.85
C GLN A 762 -1.04 -11.92 -3.87
N GLN A 763 -0.78 -10.89 -4.68
CA GLN A 763 -1.68 -10.40 -5.74
C GLN A 763 -0.87 -9.78 -6.88
N VAL A 764 -1.19 -10.15 -8.12
CA VAL A 764 -0.58 -9.52 -9.31
C VAL A 764 -1.42 -8.32 -9.71
N ARG A 765 -0.85 -7.11 -9.57
CA ARG A 765 -1.48 -5.84 -9.94
C ARG A 765 -1.02 -5.30 -11.29
N VAL A 766 -0.05 -5.98 -11.92
CA VAL A 766 0.70 -5.48 -13.06
C VAL A 766 0.75 -6.56 -14.14
N ILE A 767 0.47 -6.18 -15.37
CA ILE A 767 0.26 -7.09 -16.51
C ILE A 767 1.00 -6.56 -17.72
N LYS A 768 1.51 -7.47 -18.56
CA LYS A 768 2.14 -7.09 -19.82
C LYS A 768 1.08 -6.73 -20.88
N ASP A 769 1.35 -5.65 -21.60
CA ASP A 769 0.65 -5.29 -22.82
C ASP A 769 1.02 -6.27 -23.96
N ARG A 770 0.41 -6.10 -25.14
CA ARG A 770 0.70 -6.89 -26.35
C ARG A 770 2.19 -6.85 -26.72
N ASP A 771 2.82 -5.69 -26.59
CA ASP A 771 4.25 -5.49 -26.91
C ASP A 771 5.21 -5.95 -25.79
N GLY A 772 4.72 -6.70 -24.81
CA GLY A 772 5.52 -7.17 -23.67
C GLY A 772 5.86 -6.10 -22.63
N ARG A 773 5.39 -4.86 -22.81
CA ARG A 773 5.59 -3.75 -21.86
C ARG A 773 4.72 -3.91 -20.63
N VAL A 774 5.29 -3.68 -19.46
CA VAL A 774 4.64 -3.88 -18.17
C VAL A 774 3.72 -2.69 -17.85
N LEU A 775 2.39 -2.90 -17.83
CA LEU A 775 1.39 -1.90 -17.52
C LEU A 775 1.24 -1.73 -16.00
N THR A 776 1.50 -0.52 -15.52
CA THR A 776 1.49 -0.17 -14.08
C THR A 776 0.27 0.62 -13.64
N SER A 777 -0.48 1.24 -14.57
CA SER A 777 -1.65 2.05 -14.22
C SER A 777 -2.89 1.19 -13.97
N GLU A 778 -3.68 1.53 -12.94
CA GLU A 778 -4.89 0.77 -12.57
C GLU A 778 -5.91 0.70 -13.72
N GLU A 779 -6.07 1.80 -14.46
CA GLU A 779 -6.97 1.91 -15.62
C GLU A 779 -6.45 1.13 -16.82
N SER A 780 -5.14 1.20 -17.12
CA SER A 780 -4.54 0.42 -18.22
C SER A 780 -4.63 -1.08 -17.97
N VAL A 781 -4.44 -1.53 -16.73
CA VAL A 781 -4.56 -2.96 -16.38
C VAL A 781 -6.01 -3.43 -16.49
N GLN A 782 -6.98 -2.61 -16.07
CA GLN A 782 -8.41 -2.91 -16.27
C GLN A 782 -8.78 -2.97 -17.75
N ARG A 783 -8.32 -2.00 -18.55
CA ARG A 783 -8.56 -1.96 -19.99
C ARG A 783 -7.95 -3.17 -20.69
N ARG A 784 -6.68 -3.51 -20.39
CA ARG A 784 -6.00 -4.69 -20.95
C ARG A 784 -6.73 -5.99 -20.62
N TRP A 785 -7.28 -6.13 -19.41
CA TRP A 785 -8.10 -7.28 -19.04
C TRP A 785 -9.41 -7.35 -19.82
N LYS A 786 -10.08 -6.20 -20.01
CA LYS A 786 -11.30 -6.08 -20.82
C LYS A 786 -10.99 -6.49 -22.25
N GLU A 787 -10.04 -5.82 -22.90
CA GLU A 787 -9.61 -6.10 -24.27
C GLU A 787 -9.25 -7.58 -24.47
N TYR A 788 -8.46 -8.16 -23.56
CA TYR A 788 -8.09 -9.58 -23.65
C TYR A 788 -9.29 -10.52 -23.65
N PHE A 789 -10.22 -10.34 -22.71
CA PHE A 789 -11.38 -11.24 -22.58
C PHE A 789 -12.50 -10.90 -23.56
N GLU A 790 -12.62 -9.65 -23.99
CA GLU A 790 -13.57 -9.23 -25.03
C GLU A 790 -13.17 -9.83 -26.38
N GLU A 791 -11.89 -9.76 -26.74
CA GLU A 791 -11.37 -10.43 -27.94
C GLU A 791 -11.52 -11.95 -27.84
N LEU A 792 -11.09 -12.53 -26.72
CA LEU A 792 -11.14 -13.99 -26.53
C LEU A 792 -12.55 -14.58 -26.69
N MET A 793 -13.58 -13.82 -26.32
CA MET A 793 -14.96 -14.31 -26.20
C MET A 793 -15.86 -13.86 -27.35
N ASN A 794 -15.33 -13.06 -28.28
CA ASN A 794 -16.04 -12.59 -29.48
C ASN A 794 -15.28 -12.92 -30.78
N GLU A 795 -14.06 -13.46 -30.71
CA GLU A 795 -13.32 -13.98 -31.86
C GLU A 795 -13.88 -15.37 -32.25
N GLU A 796 -14.53 -15.44 -33.42
CA GLU A 796 -14.99 -16.69 -34.03
C GLU A 796 -13.97 -17.16 -35.09
N ASN A 797 -13.73 -18.47 -35.16
CA ASN A 797 -12.88 -19.05 -36.20
C ASN A 797 -13.65 -19.16 -37.54
N GLU A 798 -12.92 -19.12 -38.65
CA GLU A 798 -13.49 -19.43 -39.97
C GLU A 798 -14.12 -20.83 -39.97
N ARG A 799 -15.29 -20.97 -40.59
CA ARG A 799 -16.02 -22.22 -40.70
C ARG A 799 -16.91 -22.26 -41.94
N GLU A 800 -17.23 -23.46 -42.36
CA GLU A 800 -18.22 -23.69 -43.42
C GLU A 800 -19.64 -23.46 -42.86
N LYS A 801 -20.43 -22.64 -43.54
CA LYS A 801 -21.85 -22.46 -43.22
C LYS A 801 -22.63 -23.70 -43.65
N ARG A 802 -23.52 -24.21 -42.78
CA ARG A 802 -24.44 -25.30 -43.16
C ARG A 802 -25.55 -24.74 -44.03
N VAL A 803 -25.85 -25.44 -45.12
CA VAL A 803 -26.91 -25.08 -46.10
C VAL A 803 -28.24 -25.78 -45.76
N GLU A 804 -28.19 -26.91 -45.03
CA GLU A 804 -29.37 -27.71 -44.68
C GLU A 804 -29.95 -27.38 -43.30
N GLY A 805 -31.27 -27.17 -43.24
CA GLY A 805 -32.03 -27.08 -42.00
C GLY A 805 -32.33 -28.47 -41.45
N VAL A 806 -32.01 -28.71 -40.17
CA VAL A 806 -32.48 -29.92 -39.45
C VAL A 806 -33.93 -29.70 -39.06
N ASN A 807 -34.79 -30.69 -39.30
CA ASN A 807 -36.19 -30.66 -38.89
C ASN A 807 -36.29 -30.44 -37.38
N SER A 808 -37.06 -29.43 -36.95
CA SER A 808 -37.29 -29.17 -35.53
C SER A 808 -38.17 -30.27 -34.93
N VAL A 809 -37.69 -30.88 -33.85
CA VAL A 809 -38.46 -31.86 -33.08
C VAL A 809 -39.42 -31.11 -32.15
N GLU A 810 -40.67 -30.94 -32.60
CA GLU A 810 -41.74 -30.36 -31.80
C GLU A 810 -42.34 -31.41 -30.85
N GLN A 811 -41.70 -31.62 -29.70
CA GLN A 811 -42.23 -32.46 -28.62
C GLN A 811 -42.84 -31.60 -27.51
N LYS A 812 -44.01 -32.02 -26.98
CA LYS A 812 -44.58 -31.43 -25.76
C LYS A 812 -43.64 -31.69 -24.58
N VAL A 813 -43.13 -30.61 -24.00
CA VAL A 813 -42.26 -30.67 -22.82
C VAL A 813 -43.11 -30.67 -21.54
N ASP A 814 -42.92 -31.68 -20.70
CA ASP A 814 -43.57 -31.78 -19.39
C ASP A 814 -43.22 -30.63 -18.45
N LYS A 815 -44.17 -30.24 -17.58
CA LYS A 815 -43.91 -29.26 -16.50
C LYS A 815 -42.84 -29.77 -15.52
N ILE A 816 -42.03 -28.85 -15.01
CA ILE A 816 -41.01 -29.11 -14.00
C ILE A 816 -41.67 -29.41 -12.66
N ARG A 817 -41.39 -30.62 -12.15
CA ARG A 817 -41.88 -31.08 -10.84
C ARG A 817 -41.00 -30.56 -9.71
N LYS A 818 -41.62 -30.35 -8.54
CA LYS A 818 -40.96 -29.89 -7.31
C LYS A 818 -39.81 -30.82 -6.88
N ASP A 819 -39.98 -32.13 -7.08
CA ASP A 819 -38.96 -33.13 -6.75
C ASP A 819 -37.69 -33.01 -7.58
N GLU A 820 -37.78 -32.58 -8.84
CA GLU A 820 -36.61 -32.36 -9.70
C GLU A 820 -35.76 -31.22 -9.16
N VAL A 821 -36.42 -30.10 -8.81
CA VAL A 821 -35.78 -28.94 -8.18
C VAL A 821 -35.17 -29.33 -6.83
N ARG A 822 -35.86 -30.13 -6.03
CA ARG A 822 -35.36 -30.63 -4.74
C ARG A 822 -34.08 -31.45 -4.90
N LYS A 823 -34.07 -32.38 -5.87
CA LYS A 823 -32.89 -33.20 -6.19
C LYS A 823 -31.73 -32.33 -6.68
N ALA A 824 -31.99 -31.33 -7.51
CA ALA A 824 -30.99 -30.39 -7.98
C ALA A 824 -30.40 -29.54 -6.84
N LEU A 825 -31.24 -29.01 -5.93
CA LEU A 825 -30.80 -28.20 -4.79
C LEU A 825 -29.96 -29.00 -3.79
N LYS A 826 -30.32 -30.27 -3.52
CA LYS A 826 -29.53 -31.17 -2.67
C LYS A 826 -28.12 -31.42 -3.24
N ARG A 827 -27.99 -31.51 -4.57
CA ARG A 827 -26.69 -31.68 -5.26
C ARG A 827 -25.80 -30.43 -5.20
N MET A 828 -26.36 -29.24 -4.97
CA MET A 828 -25.56 -28.01 -4.89
C MET A 828 -24.69 -27.97 -3.63
N LYS A 829 -23.41 -27.64 -3.78
CA LYS A 829 -22.44 -27.52 -2.67
C LYS A 829 -22.52 -26.13 -2.04
N SER A 830 -22.54 -26.07 -0.70
CA SER A 830 -22.48 -24.80 0.05
C SER A 830 -21.05 -24.24 0.10
N GLY A 831 -20.90 -22.94 0.36
CA GLY A 831 -19.62 -22.24 0.50
C GLY A 831 -18.97 -21.86 -0.82
N LYS A 832 -19.77 -21.73 -1.89
CA LYS A 832 -19.32 -21.31 -3.23
C LYS A 832 -19.39 -19.78 -3.38
N ALA A 833 -18.56 -19.24 -4.28
CA ALA A 833 -18.53 -17.81 -4.56
C ALA A 833 -19.79 -17.39 -5.32
N VAL A 834 -20.46 -16.34 -4.83
CA VAL A 834 -21.69 -15.80 -5.39
C VAL A 834 -21.47 -15.02 -6.68
N GLY A 835 -22.49 -15.01 -7.53
CA GLY A 835 -22.57 -14.19 -8.75
C GLY A 835 -22.88 -12.72 -8.45
N PRO A 836 -23.27 -11.95 -9.48
CA PRO A 836 -23.65 -10.54 -9.34
C PRO A 836 -24.90 -10.30 -8.49
N ASP A 837 -25.78 -11.30 -8.39
CA ASP A 837 -27.00 -11.29 -7.58
C ASP A 837 -26.74 -11.22 -6.06
N ASP A 838 -25.52 -11.56 -5.61
CA ASP A 838 -25.11 -11.64 -4.19
C ASP A 838 -26.02 -12.56 -3.34
N ILE A 839 -26.68 -13.55 -3.95
CA ILE A 839 -27.53 -14.54 -3.26
C ILE A 839 -26.86 -15.91 -3.25
N PRO A 840 -26.39 -16.40 -2.09
CA PRO A 840 -25.75 -17.72 -1.98
C PRO A 840 -26.77 -18.86 -1.88
N VAL A 841 -26.31 -20.09 -2.15
CA VAL A 841 -27.18 -21.28 -2.11
C VAL A 841 -27.65 -21.60 -0.69
N GLU A 842 -26.90 -21.14 0.31
CA GLU A 842 -27.22 -21.21 1.72
C GLU A 842 -28.55 -20.52 2.06
N VAL A 843 -28.89 -19.44 1.34
CA VAL A 843 -30.21 -18.79 1.49
C VAL A 843 -31.30 -19.78 1.10
N TRP A 844 -31.18 -20.39 -0.09
CA TRP A 844 -32.16 -21.35 -0.60
C TRP A 844 -32.26 -22.61 0.26
N LYS A 845 -31.14 -23.09 0.82
CA LYS A 845 -31.14 -24.20 1.77
C LYS A 845 -31.75 -23.83 3.12
N CYS A 846 -31.54 -22.61 3.60
CA CYS A 846 -32.20 -22.11 4.80
C CYS A 846 -33.71 -21.97 4.55
N LEU A 847 -34.18 -21.55 3.37
CA LEU A 847 -35.61 -21.45 3.09
C LEU A 847 -36.32 -22.82 2.92
N GLY A 848 -35.58 -23.88 2.64
CA GLY A 848 -36.09 -25.26 2.66
C GLY A 848 -37.20 -25.52 1.62
N GLU A 849 -38.22 -26.30 2.00
CA GLU A 849 -39.31 -26.70 1.09
C GLU A 849 -40.15 -25.52 0.56
N ALA A 850 -40.24 -24.41 1.28
CA ALA A 850 -41.01 -23.24 0.84
C ALA A 850 -40.43 -22.62 -0.45
N ALA A 851 -39.09 -22.53 -0.55
CA ALA A 851 -38.43 -22.04 -1.76
C ALA A 851 -38.45 -23.07 -2.90
N VAL A 852 -38.29 -24.36 -2.57
CA VAL A 852 -38.24 -25.46 -3.54
C VAL A 852 -39.60 -25.77 -4.15
N GLY A 853 -40.65 -25.71 -3.34
CA GLY A 853 -41.95 -26.29 -3.65
C GLY A 853 -42.83 -25.42 -4.55
N LYS A 854 -43.01 -24.13 -4.26
CA LYS A 854 -43.89 -23.27 -5.09
C LYS A 854 -43.09 -22.30 -5.96
N PHE A 855 -42.15 -21.58 -5.36
CA PHE A 855 -41.42 -20.51 -6.05
C PHE A 855 -40.58 -21.00 -7.23
N PHE A 856 -39.60 -21.89 -7.01
CA PHE A 856 -38.73 -22.35 -8.11
C PHE A 856 -39.46 -23.15 -9.17
N ALA A 857 -40.42 -24.00 -8.78
CA ALA A 857 -41.24 -24.73 -9.75
C ALA A 857 -42.10 -23.78 -10.60
N SER A 858 -42.74 -22.77 -9.99
CA SER A 858 -43.51 -21.74 -10.69
C SER A 858 -42.62 -20.93 -11.64
N LEU A 859 -41.49 -20.42 -11.13
CA LEU A 859 -40.52 -19.64 -11.90
C LEU A 859 -39.95 -20.42 -13.09
N PHE A 860 -39.52 -21.65 -12.87
CA PHE A 860 -38.93 -22.50 -13.91
C PHE A 860 -39.95 -22.92 -14.96
N ASN A 861 -41.20 -23.18 -14.57
CA ASN A 861 -42.26 -23.43 -15.54
C ASN A 861 -42.64 -22.18 -16.32
N ARG A 862 -42.63 -20.99 -15.69
CA ARG A 862 -42.83 -19.72 -16.40
C ARG A 862 -41.73 -19.48 -17.42
N VAL A 863 -40.46 -19.70 -17.06
CA VAL A 863 -39.32 -19.59 -17.99
C VAL A 863 -39.45 -20.58 -19.15
N LEU A 864 -39.93 -21.80 -18.91
CA LEU A 864 -40.26 -22.73 -19.99
C LEU A 864 -41.41 -22.21 -20.86
N GLU A 865 -42.51 -21.74 -20.28
CA GLU A 865 -43.69 -21.27 -21.01
C GLU A 865 -43.40 -20.00 -21.84
N SER A 866 -42.64 -19.04 -21.28
CA SER A 866 -42.30 -17.79 -21.95
C SER A 866 -41.07 -17.87 -22.84
N GLU A 867 -40.31 -18.96 -22.77
CA GLU A 867 -39.01 -19.16 -23.44
C GLU A 867 -38.00 -18.03 -23.15
N ARG A 868 -38.17 -17.35 -22.01
CA ARG A 868 -37.37 -16.18 -21.62
C ARG A 868 -36.99 -16.23 -20.15
N MET A 869 -35.71 -15.96 -19.88
CA MET A 869 -35.18 -15.91 -18.52
C MET A 869 -35.11 -14.49 -17.94
N PRO A 870 -35.00 -14.36 -16.61
CA PRO A 870 -34.80 -13.06 -15.96
C PRO A 870 -33.52 -12.36 -16.43
N GLU A 871 -33.61 -11.04 -16.69
CA GLU A 871 -32.49 -10.22 -17.16
C GLU A 871 -31.30 -10.20 -16.19
N GLU A 872 -31.54 -10.29 -14.87
CA GLU A 872 -30.47 -10.31 -13.86
C GLU A 872 -29.56 -11.55 -14.01
N TRP A 873 -30.06 -12.67 -14.56
CA TRP A 873 -29.27 -13.88 -14.78
C TRP A 873 -28.28 -13.75 -15.95
N ARG A 874 -28.52 -12.82 -16.88
CA ARG A 874 -27.63 -12.54 -18.03
C ARG A 874 -26.32 -11.87 -17.62
N ARG A 875 -26.25 -11.32 -16.41
CA ARG A 875 -25.05 -10.65 -15.88
C ARG A 875 -24.13 -11.68 -15.21
N SER A 876 -22.84 -11.63 -15.55
CA SER A 876 -21.82 -12.47 -14.93
C SER A 876 -20.55 -11.70 -14.55
N VAL A 877 -19.81 -12.22 -13.56
CA VAL A 877 -18.51 -11.67 -13.18
C VAL A 877 -17.41 -12.69 -13.52
N LEU A 878 -16.54 -12.34 -14.44
CA LEU A 878 -15.38 -13.14 -14.80
C LEU A 878 -14.22 -12.87 -13.83
N VAL A 879 -13.65 -13.93 -13.26
CA VAL A 879 -12.48 -13.86 -12.37
C VAL A 879 -11.31 -14.58 -13.04
N PRO A 880 -10.20 -13.87 -13.34
CA PRO A 880 -9.00 -14.49 -13.89
C PRO A 880 -8.28 -15.28 -12.80
N ILE A 881 -8.11 -16.59 -13.01
CA ILE A 881 -7.37 -17.50 -12.13
C ILE A 881 -6.09 -17.94 -12.82
N PHE A 882 -4.95 -17.67 -12.19
CA PHE A 882 -3.66 -18.06 -12.73
C PHE A 882 -3.54 -19.59 -12.86
N LYS A 883 -3.28 -20.08 -14.08
CA LYS A 883 -2.82 -21.45 -14.32
C LYS A 883 -1.35 -21.43 -13.91
N ASN A 884 -0.90 -22.30 -12.99
CA ASN A 884 0.46 -22.33 -12.43
C ASN A 884 1.58 -22.47 -13.50
N LYS A 885 1.78 -21.44 -14.31
CA LYS A 885 2.69 -21.34 -15.46
C LYS A 885 3.83 -20.37 -15.11
N VAL A 886 4.81 -20.23 -16.01
CA VAL A 886 6.08 -19.56 -15.72
C VAL A 886 5.91 -18.04 -15.53
N ASP A 887 5.12 -17.37 -16.37
CA ASP A 887 4.95 -15.90 -16.30
C ASP A 887 3.58 -15.49 -15.74
N VAL A 888 3.59 -14.90 -14.54
CA VAL A 888 2.39 -14.41 -13.84
C VAL A 888 1.87 -13.09 -14.42
N GLN A 889 2.65 -12.40 -15.25
CA GLN A 889 2.29 -11.09 -15.81
C GLN A 889 1.57 -11.19 -17.17
N SER A 890 1.58 -12.37 -17.81
CA SER A 890 0.92 -12.59 -19.10
C SER A 890 -0.56 -12.99 -18.93
N CYS A 891 -1.47 -12.28 -19.62
CA CYS A 891 -2.91 -12.58 -19.60
C CYS A 891 -3.25 -14.00 -20.06
N SER A 892 -2.51 -14.55 -21.03
CA SER A 892 -2.78 -15.89 -21.60
C SER A 892 -2.58 -17.04 -20.62
N ASN A 893 -1.87 -16.79 -19.52
CA ASN A 893 -1.66 -17.76 -18.46
C ASN A 893 -2.80 -17.77 -17.44
N TYR A 894 -3.83 -16.95 -17.60
CA TYR A 894 -5.00 -16.94 -16.73
C TYR A 894 -6.19 -17.65 -17.36
N ARG A 895 -6.97 -18.31 -16.52
CA ARG A 895 -8.27 -18.90 -16.87
C ARG A 895 -9.37 -17.97 -16.38
N GLY A 896 -10.20 -17.46 -17.28
CA GLY A 896 -11.39 -16.70 -16.89
C GLY A 896 -12.47 -17.64 -16.36
N ILE A 897 -12.85 -17.53 -15.08
CA ILE A 897 -13.99 -18.27 -14.53
C ILE A 897 -15.17 -17.32 -14.37
N LYS A 898 -16.30 -17.64 -15.01
CA LYS A 898 -17.55 -16.89 -14.87
C LYS A 898 -18.27 -17.26 -13.56
N LEU A 899 -18.44 -16.26 -12.70
CA LEU A 899 -19.33 -16.32 -11.55
C LEU A 899 -20.72 -15.86 -11.99
N MET A 900 -21.64 -16.81 -12.02
CA MET A 900 -23.04 -16.62 -12.40
C MET A 900 -23.94 -16.78 -11.17
N SER A 901 -25.20 -16.35 -11.28
CA SER A 901 -26.20 -16.55 -10.23
C SER A 901 -26.27 -18.01 -9.80
N HIS A 902 -26.38 -18.25 -8.49
CA HIS A 902 -26.61 -19.60 -7.99
C HIS A 902 -27.99 -20.13 -8.37
N THR A 903 -28.97 -19.25 -8.56
CA THR A 903 -30.32 -19.63 -9.01
C THR A 903 -30.30 -20.08 -10.46
N MET A 904 -29.59 -19.37 -11.34
CA MET A 904 -29.36 -19.80 -12.72
C MET A 904 -28.70 -21.19 -12.76
N LYS A 905 -27.72 -21.47 -11.89
CA LYS A 905 -27.09 -22.80 -11.80
C LYS A 905 -28.03 -23.90 -11.30
N LEU A 906 -29.05 -23.54 -10.52
CA LEU A 906 -30.09 -24.48 -10.11
C LEU A 906 -30.98 -24.83 -11.31
N TRP A 907 -31.40 -23.83 -12.09
CA TRP A 907 -32.12 -24.00 -13.35
C TRP A 907 -31.34 -24.89 -14.34
N GLU A 908 -30.07 -24.56 -14.61
CA GLU A 908 -29.18 -25.32 -15.48
C GLU A 908 -29.10 -26.80 -15.11
N ARG A 909 -29.08 -27.13 -13.81
CA ARG A 909 -29.05 -28.52 -13.34
C ARG A 909 -30.34 -29.28 -13.59
N VAL A 910 -31.49 -28.61 -13.51
CA VAL A 910 -32.78 -29.23 -13.81
C VAL A 910 -32.85 -29.54 -15.31
N VAL A 911 -32.47 -28.58 -16.15
CA VAL A 911 -32.40 -28.77 -17.61
C VAL A 911 -31.39 -29.86 -17.98
N GLU A 912 -30.18 -29.84 -17.43
CA GLU A 912 -29.15 -30.87 -17.64
C GLU A 912 -29.69 -32.28 -17.33
N ALA A 913 -30.38 -32.43 -16.19
CA ALA A 913 -30.92 -33.73 -15.77
C ALA A 913 -32.01 -34.26 -16.70
N ARG A 914 -32.71 -33.38 -17.41
CA ARG A 914 -33.70 -33.76 -18.43
C ARG A 914 -33.06 -34.08 -19.76
N LEU A 915 -32.14 -33.22 -20.23
CA LEU A 915 -31.44 -33.43 -21.50
C LEU A 915 -30.62 -34.72 -21.50
N ARG A 916 -30.02 -35.10 -20.37
CA ARG A 916 -29.30 -36.38 -20.22
C ARG A 916 -30.18 -37.64 -20.36
N LYS A 917 -31.51 -37.52 -20.31
CA LYS A 917 -32.42 -38.64 -20.59
C LYS A 917 -32.77 -38.78 -22.06
N VAL A 918 -32.55 -37.71 -22.84
CA VAL A 918 -32.92 -37.62 -24.25
C VAL A 918 -31.70 -37.87 -25.12
N VAL A 919 -30.54 -37.32 -24.74
CA VAL A 919 -29.31 -37.41 -25.52
C VAL A 919 -28.40 -38.50 -24.97
N GLU A 920 -28.12 -39.48 -25.82
CA GLU A 920 -27.07 -40.47 -25.61
C GLU A 920 -25.74 -39.92 -26.17
N ILE A 921 -24.66 -40.08 -25.41
CA ILE A 921 -23.31 -39.65 -25.80
C ILE A 921 -22.46 -40.91 -25.93
N CYS A 922 -21.55 -40.93 -26.91
CA CYS A 922 -20.71 -42.08 -27.19
C CYS A 922 -19.87 -42.59 -26.02
N GLU A 923 -19.50 -43.88 -26.12
CA GLU A 923 -18.70 -44.55 -25.10
C GLU A 923 -17.24 -44.08 -25.04
N GLN A 924 -16.72 -43.53 -26.13
CA GLN A 924 -15.36 -43.01 -26.27
C GLN A 924 -15.16 -41.68 -25.53
N GLN A 925 -16.24 -40.99 -25.16
CA GLN A 925 -16.20 -39.78 -24.34
C GLN A 925 -16.18 -40.16 -22.85
N TYR A 926 -15.04 -39.96 -22.20
CA TYR A 926 -14.83 -40.16 -20.77
C TYR A 926 -15.06 -38.88 -19.96
N GLY A 927 -14.98 -37.71 -20.60
CA GLY A 927 -15.16 -36.40 -19.98
C GLY A 927 -16.62 -36.10 -19.66
N PHE A 928 -16.89 -35.61 -18.44
CA PHE A 928 -18.23 -35.16 -17.99
C PHE A 928 -19.37 -36.20 -18.07
N MET A 929 -19.02 -37.48 -18.19
CA MET A 929 -19.96 -38.59 -18.22
C MET A 929 -20.14 -39.22 -16.83
N PRO A 930 -21.36 -39.61 -16.45
CA PRO A 930 -21.58 -40.34 -15.20
C PRO A 930 -20.85 -41.69 -15.25
N ARG A 931 -20.27 -42.09 -14.11
CA ARG A 931 -19.55 -43.38 -13.92
C ARG A 931 -18.27 -43.56 -14.74
N LYS A 932 -17.81 -42.55 -15.48
CA LYS A 932 -16.48 -42.53 -16.13
C LYS A 932 -15.55 -41.57 -15.40
N SER A 933 -14.27 -41.92 -15.36
CA SER A 933 -13.24 -41.20 -14.62
C SER A 933 -11.98 -41.01 -15.47
N THR A 934 -11.11 -40.10 -15.05
CA THR A 934 -9.79 -39.93 -15.67
C THR A 934 -8.95 -41.20 -15.55
N THR A 935 -9.15 -42.00 -14.50
CA THR A 935 -8.42 -43.25 -14.29
C THR A 935 -8.76 -44.29 -15.33
N ASP A 936 -10.01 -44.34 -15.82
CA ASP A 936 -10.44 -45.32 -16.81
C ASP A 936 -9.75 -45.07 -18.16
N ALA A 937 -9.72 -43.82 -18.62
CA ALA A 937 -9.03 -43.43 -19.85
C ALA A 937 -7.51 -43.65 -19.76
N ILE A 938 -6.89 -43.31 -18.64
CA ILE A 938 -5.45 -43.56 -18.41
C ILE A 938 -5.16 -45.07 -18.40
N PHE A 939 -6.04 -45.87 -17.79
CA PHE A 939 -5.89 -47.32 -17.70
C PHE A 939 -6.01 -47.98 -19.08
N ALA A 940 -7.02 -47.60 -19.87
CA ALA A 940 -7.20 -48.11 -21.24
C ALA A 940 -5.97 -47.82 -22.12
N LEU A 941 -5.44 -46.59 -22.09
CA LEU A 941 -4.23 -46.22 -22.81
C LEU A 941 -3.01 -47.04 -22.36
N ARG A 942 -2.84 -47.25 -21.04
CA ARG A 942 -1.70 -48.03 -20.51
C ARG A 942 -1.77 -49.49 -20.93
N ILE A 943 -2.94 -50.13 -20.87
CA ILE A 943 -3.12 -51.51 -21.35
C ILE A 943 -2.76 -51.60 -22.82
N LEU A 944 -3.22 -50.63 -23.63
CA LEU A 944 -2.91 -50.61 -25.06
C LEU A 944 -1.39 -50.56 -25.28
N MET A 945 -0.70 -49.65 -24.60
CA MET A 945 0.75 -49.54 -24.69
C MET A 945 1.48 -50.80 -24.22
N GLU A 946 1.03 -51.42 -23.13
CA GLU A 946 1.63 -52.66 -22.59
C GLU A 946 1.46 -53.83 -23.57
N LYS A 947 0.27 -54.01 -24.17
CA LYS A 947 0.03 -55.09 -25.15
C LYS A 947 0.93 -54.98 -26.38
N TYR A 948 1.09 -53.77 -26.93
CA TYR A 948 1.97 -53.55 -28.09
C TYR A 948 3.44 -53.65 -27.70
N ARG A 949 3.76 -53.29 -26.44
CA ARG A 949 5.09 -53.48 -25.89
C ARG A 949 5.47 -54.96 -25.84
N ASP A 950 4.62 -55.78 -25.24
CA ASP A 950 4.82 -57.22 -25.08
C ASP A 950 4.86 -57.94 -26.42
N GLY A 951 4.08 -57.47 -27.40
CA GLY A 951 4.11 -57.97 -28.77
C GLY A 951 5.26 -57.47 -29.64
N GLN A 952 6.17 -56.62 -29.14
CA GLN A 952 7.24 -55.98 -29.93
C GLN A 952 6.77 -55.27 -31.21
N ARG A 953 5.54 -54.72 -31.17
CA ARG A 953 4.92 -53.96 -32.25
C ARG A 953 5.00 -52.47 -31.95
N GLU A 954 5.10 -51.66 -33.00
CA GLU A 954 5.03 -50.21 -32.89
C GLU A 954 3.59 -49.78 -32.57
N LEU A 955 3.46 -48.76 -31.72
CA LEU A 955 2.17 -48.10 -31.47
C LEU A 955 2.40 -46.59 -31.53
N HIS A 956 1.63 -45.93 -32.39
CA HIS A 956 1.70 -44.50 -32.63
C HIS A 956 0.55 -43.82 -31.88
N CYS A 957 0.85 -42.85 -31.03
CA CYS A 957 -0.13 -42.10 -30.25
C CYS A 957 0.05 -40.59 -30.51
N VAL A 958 -1.03 -39.90 -30.88
CA VAL A 958 -1.07 -38.44 -30.98
C VAL A 958 -2.01 -37.89 -29.93
N PHE A 959 -1.49 -36.96 -29.14
CA PHE A 959 -2.23 -36.23 -28.11
C PHE A 959 -2.63 -34.88 -28.68
N VAL A 960 -3.91 -34.71 -29.00
CA VAL A 960 -4.48 -33.50 -29.61
C VAL A 960 -5.09 -32.60 -28.53
N ASP A 961 -4.69 -31.33 -28.50
CA ASP A 961 -5.26 -30.29 -27.63
C ASP A 961 -5.95 -29.23 -28.51
N LEU A 962 -7.14 -28.77 -28.10
CA LEU A 962 -7.90 -27.75 -28.81
C LEU A 962 -7.61 -26.34 -28.28
N GLU A 963 -7.50 -25.36 -29.19
CA GLU A 963 -7.24 -23.98 -28.80
C GLU A 963 -8.46 -23.35 -28.14
N LYS A 964 -8.37 -23.14 -26.81
CA LYS A 964 -9.40 -22.43 -26.01
C LYS A 964 -10.81 -23.01 -26.28
N ALA A 965 -10.91 -24.34 -26.29
CA ALA A 965 -12.07 -25.09 -26.77
C ALA A 965 -13.43 -24.53 -26.29
N TYR A 966 -13.57 -24.22 -24.99
CA TYR A 966 -14.80 -23.67 -24.44
C TYR A 966 -15.13 -22.26 -24.93
N ASP A 967 -14.11 -21.42 -25.11
CA ASP A 967 -14.28 -20.00 -25.43
C ASP A 967 -14.57 -19.82 -26.94
N ARG A 968 -14.18 -20.78 -27.78
CA ARG A 968 -14.28 -20.71 -29.25
C ARG A 968 -15.43 -21.52 -29.89
N VAL A 969 -16.27 -22.21 -29.11
CA VAL A 969 -17.41 -22.95 -29.67
C VAL A 969 -18.38 -22.00 -30.38
N PRO A 970 -18.66 -22.20 -31.68
CA PRO A 970 -19.69 -21.44 -32.39
C PRO A 970 -21.08 -21.78 -31.87
N ARG A 971 -21.89 -20.76 -31.56
CA ARG A 971 -23.23 -20.96 -30.99
C ARG A 971 -24.20 -21.60 -31.98
N GLU A 972 -24.11 -21.24 -33.26
CA GLU A 972 -24.96 -21.85 -34.29
C GLU A 972 -24.72 -23.36 -34.43
N GLU A 973 -23.45 -23.79 -34.38
CA GLU A 973 -23.12 -25.22 -34.42
C GLU A 973 -23.64 -25.94 -33.17
N LEU A 974 -23.59 -25.31 -32.00
CA LEU A 974 -24.20 -25.84 -30.78
C LEU A 974 -25.72 -26.07 -30.94
N TRP A 975 -26.45 -25.11 -31.50
CA TRP A 975 -27.90 -25.26 -31.74
C TRP A 975 -28.20 -26.39 -32.71
N TYR A 976 -27.41 -26.48 -33.77
CA TYR A 976 -27.50 -27.56 -34.75
C TYR A 976 -27.27 -28.93 -34.08
N CYS A 977 -26.20 -29.09 -33.31
CA CYS A 977 -25.88 -30.33 -32.61
C CYS A 977 -27.00 -30.74 -31.64
N MET A 978 -27.58 -29.78 -30.90
CA MET A 978 -28.71 -30.08 -30.01
C MET A 978 -29.93 -30.63 -30.77
N ARG A 979 -30.29 -30.02 -31.91
CA ARG A 979 -31.42 -30.49 -32.73
C ARG A 979 -31.16 -31.86 -33.33
N LYS A 980 -29.95 -32.09 -33.86
CA LYS A 980 -29.56 -33.38 -34.44
C LYS A 980 -29.56 -34.50 -33.38
N SER A 981 -29.19 -34.20 -32.13
CA SER A 981 -29.28 -35.15 -31.01
C SER A 981 -30.70 -35.38 -30.48
N GLY A 982 -31.75 -34.91 -31.16
CA GLY A 982 -33.14 -35.17 -30.81
C GLY A 982 -33.69 -34.31 -29.65
N VAL A 983 -33.03 -33.21 -29.31
CA VAL A 983 -33.51 -32.30 -28.25
C VAL A 983 -34.72 -31.51 -28.75
N ALA A 984 -35.79 -31.50 -27.96
CA ALA A 984 -36.99 -30.72 -28.28
C ALA A 984 -36.69 -29.22 -28.47
N GLU A 985 -37.29 -28.60 -29.50
CA GLU A 985 -36.98 -27.22 -29.92
C GLU A 985 -37.15 -26.21 -28.77
N LYS A 986 -38.11 -26.46 -27.87
CA LYS A 986 -38.34 -25.62 -26.69
C LYS A 986 -37.12 -25.53 -25.76
N TYR A 987 -36.38 -26.63 -25.57
CA TYR A 987 -35.12 -26.58 -24.81
C TYR A 987 -34.02 -25.86 -25.60
N VAL A 988 -33.99 -26.01 -26.92
CA VAL A 988 -33.03 -25.30 -27.78
C VAL A 988 -33.22 -23.80 -27.65
N ARG A 989 -34.46 -23.29 -27.73
CA ARG A 989 -34.80 -21.86 -27.58
C ARG A 989 -34.46 -21.30 -26.20
N VAL A 990 -34.75 -22.05 -25.14
CA VAL A 990 -34.40 -21.59 -23.77
C VAL A 990 -32.90 -21.57 -23.54
N VAL A 991 -32.15 -22.52 -24.13
CA VAL A 991 -30.68 -22.47 -24.08
C VAL A 991 -30.16 -21.33 -24.98
N GLN A 992 -30.73 -21.08 -26.16
CA GLN A 992 -30.40 -19.90 -26.99
C GLN A 992 -30.55 -18.59 -26.21
N ASP A 993 -31.71 -18.39 -25.58
CA ASP A 993 -31.98 -17.24 -24.73
C ASP A 993 -30.95 -17.11 -23.59
N MET A 994 -30.38 -18.22 -23.07
CA MET A 994 -29.32 -18.19 -22.06
C MET A 994 -28.04 -17.54 -22.51
N TYR A 995 -27.65 -17.78 -23.76
CA TYR A 995 -26.39 -17.28 -24.30
C TYR A 995 -26.56 -15.90 -24.96
N GLU A 996 -27.76 -15.56 -25.43
CA GLU A 996 -28.07 -14.25 -26.00
C GLU A 996 -27.94 -13.11 -24.98
N ARG A 997 -27.41 -11.97 -25.43
CA ARG A 997 -27.28 -10.72 -24.66
C ARG A 997 -26.56 -10.87 -23.30
N SER A 998 -25.72 -11.89 -23.17
CA SER A 998 -24.91 -12.13 -21.97
C SER A 998 -23.89 -11.01 -21.76
N ARG A 999 -23.94 -10.35 -20.60
CA ARG A 999 -23.02 -9.26 -20.23
C ARG A 999 -22.05 -9.72 -19.14
N THR A 1000 -20.78 -9.41 -19.31
CA THR A 1000 -19.73 -9.83 -18.39
C THR A 1000 -18.89 -8.66 -17.92
N VAL A 1001 -18.51 -8.66 -16.63
CA VAL A 1001 -17.47 -7.77 -16.07
C VAL A 1001 -16.27 -8.59 -15.62
N VAL A 1002 -15.05 -8.11 -15.85
CA VAL A 1002 -13.84 -8.76 -15.31
C VAL A 1002 -13.54 -8.18 -13.94
N ARG A 1003 -13.45 -9.05 -12.92
CA ARG A 1003 -13.00 -8.69 -11.57
C ARG A 1003 -11.52 -9.03 -11.42
N CYS A 1004 -10.66 -8.03 -11.56
CA CYS A 1004 -9.22 -8.15 -11.37
C CYS A 1004 -8.79 -7.70 -9.95
N ALA A 1005 -7.50 -7.82 -9.63
CA ALA A 1005 -6.95 -7.43 -8.32
C ALA A 1005 -7.04 -5.92 -8.03
N VAL A 1006 -7.23 -5.12 -9.09
CA VAL A 1006 -7.27 -3.65 -9.05
C VAL A 1006 -8.70 -3.12 -8.94
N GLY A 1007 -9.68 -3.84 -9.49
CA GLY A 1007 -11.09 -3.47 -9.44
C GLY A 1007 -11.95 -4.30 -10.41
N GLN A 1008 -13.14 -3.81 -10.70
CA GLN A 1008 -13.97 -4.34 -11.78
C GLN A 1008 -13.78 -3.49 -13.04
N THR A 1009 -13.75 -4.13 -14.20
CA THR A 1009 -13.75 -3.46 -15.51
C THR A 1009 -15.16 -2.99 -15.87
N GLU A 1010 -15.26 -2.25 -16.96
CA GLU A 1010 -16.53 -2.00 -17.65
C GLU A 1010 -17.16 -3.31 -18.16
N GLU A 1011 -18.48 -3.26 -18.38
CA GLU A 1011 -19.27 -4.35 -18.98
C GLU A 1011 -18.96 -4.49 -20.48
N PHE A 1012 -18.89 -5.74 -20.95
CA PHE A 1012 -18.80 -6.07 -22.38
C PHE A 1012 -19.72 -7.27 -22.70
N ASN A 1013 -20.12 -7.37 -23.98
CA ASN A 1013 -20.97 -8.46 -24.47
C ASN A 1013 -20.14 -9.70 -24.80
N VAL A 1014 -20.75 -10.87 -24.60
CA VAL A 1014 -20.15 -12.15 -24.99
C VAL A 1014 -21.01 -12.79 -26.07
N GLU A 1015 -20.40 -13.03 -27.23
CA GLU A 1015 -21.08 -13.51 -28.45
C GLU A 1015 -20.67 -14.92 -28.84
N VAL A 1016 -19.48 -15.38 -28.47
CA VAL A 1016 -18.94 -16.71 -28.81
C VAL A 1016 -18.71 -17.54 -27.55
N GLY A 1017 -18.72 -18.86 -27.71
CA GLY A 1017 -18.30 -19.81 -26.68
C GLY A 1017 -19.32 -20.11 -25.59
N LEU A 1018 -18.96 -21.11 -24.78
CA LEU A 1018 -19.74 -21.62 -23.66
C LEU A 1018 -19.40 -20.90 -22.35
N HIS A 1019 -20.35 -20.87 -21.41
CA HIS A 1019 -20.13 -20.24 -20.12
C HIS A 1019 -19.23 -21.10 -19.23
N GLN A 1020 -17.96 -20.70 -19.09
CA GLN A 1020 -16.97 -21.41 -18.29
C GLN A 1020 -17.21 -21.22 -16.77
N GLY A 1021 -18.02 -22.10 -16.18
CA GLY A 1021 -18.49 -22.02 -14.79
C GLY A 1021 -19.97 -22.37 -14.59
N SER A 1022 -20.68 -22.59 -15.71
CA SER A 1022 -22.03 -23.16 -15.80
C SER A 1022 -22.07 -24.62 -15.40
N ALA A 1023 -23.24 -25.05 -14.89
CA ALA A 1023 -23.52 -26.46 -14.66
C ALA A 1023 -23.90 -27.19 -15.96
N LEU A 1024 -24.48 -26.49 -16.94
CA LEU A 1024 -24.97 -27.06 -18.20
C LEU A 1024 -23.88 -27.08 -19.30
N SER A 1025 -23.02 -26.07 -19.37
CA SER A 1025 -21.97 -25.96 -20.41
C SER A 1025 -21.12 -27.23 -20.62
N PRO A 1026 -20.67 -27.98 -19.59
CA PRO A 1026 -19.87 -29.19 -19.82
C PRO A 1026 -20.63 -30.28 -20.58
N PHE A 1027 -21.94 -30.40 -20.36
CA PHE A 1027 -22.78 -31.35 -21.08
C PHE A 1027 -23.01 -30.89 -22.52
N LEU A 1028 -23.29 -29.60 -22.73
CA LEU A 1028 -23.42 -29.02 -24.07
C LEU A 1028 -22.14 -29.19 -24.90
N PHE A 1029 -20.98 -29.00 -24.28
CA PHE A 1029 -19.69 -29.25 -24.92
C PHE A 1029 -19.53 -30.72 -25.33
N ALA A 1030 -19.96 -31.66 -24.48
CA ALA A 1030 -19.91 -33.08 -24.81
C ALA A 1030 -20.82 -33.44 -25.99
N ILE A 1031 -22.01 -32.82 -26.11
CA ILE A 1031 -22.90 -32.98 -27.28
C ILE A 1031 -22.21 -32.50 -28.56
N VAL A 1032 -21.59 -31.31 -28.53
CA VAL A 1032 -20.88 -30.76 -29.68
C VAL A 1032 -19.73 -31.69 -30.10
N MET A 1033 -18.88 -32.10 -29.15
CA MET A 1033 -17.77 -33.00 -29.45
C MET A 1033 -18.24 -34.36 -29.98
N ASP A 1034 -19.32 -34.91 -29.43
CA ASP A 1034 -19.89 -36.18 -29.89
C ASP A 1034 -20.30 -36.09 -31.37
N GLN A 1035 -21.04 -35.04 -31.75
CA GLN A 1035 -21.52 -34.83 -33.12
C GLN A 1035 -20.39 -34.48 -34.10
N LEU A 1036 -19.41 -33.69 -33.68
CA LEU A 1036 -18.25 -33.36 -34.53
C LEU A 1036 -17.35 -34.58 -34.76
N SER A 1037 -17.29 -35.50 -33.80
CA SER A 1037 -16.47 -36.70 -33.87
C SER A 1037 -17.13 -37.87 -34.58
N GLU A 1038 -18.42 -37.80 -34.91
CA GLU A 1038 -19.22 -38.93 -35.41
C GLU A 1038 -18.59 -39.61 -36.64
N GLU A 1039 -18.04 -38.83 -37.57
CA GLU A 1039 -17.45 -39.31 -38.83
C GLU A 1039 -15.99 -39.80 -38.69
N VAL A 1040 -15.29 -39.43 -37.60
CA VAL A 1040 -13.83 -39.64 -37.46
C VAL A 1040 -13.44 -40.53 -36.28
N ARG A 1041 -14.35 -40.76 -35.35
CA ARG A 1041 -14.09 -41.55 -34.14
C ARG A 1041 -13.99 -43.04 -34.47
N GLN A 1042 -12.97 -43.68 -33.90
CA GLN A 1042 -12.82 -45.14 -33.92
C GLN A 1042 -13.27 -45.74 -32.57
N GLU A 1043 -13.44 -47.06 -32.52
CA GLU A 1043 -13.77 -47.75 -31.27
C GLU A 1043 -12.69 -47.58 -30.20
N SER A 1044 -13.09 -47.55 -28.92
CA SER A 1044 -12.15 -47.54 -27.81
C SER A 1044 -11.38 -48.86 -27.81
N PRO A 1045 -10.03 -48.88 -27.72
CA PRO A 1045 -9.15 -47.82 -27.21
C PRO A 1045 -8.42 -46.99 -28.28
N TRP A 1046 -8.76 -47.09 -29.57
CA TRP A 1046 -8.07 -46.38 -30.65
C TRP A 1046 -8.30 -44.88 -30.63
N THR A 1047 -9.50 -44.47 -30.23
CA THR A 1047 -9.84 -43.07 -29.95
C THR A 1047 -10.34 -42.96 -28.52
N MET A 1048 -9.71 -42.07 -27.73
CA MET A 1048 -10.15 -41.75 -26.37
C MET A 1048 -10.29 -40.24 -26.23
N MET A 1049 -11.47 -39.79 -25.78
CA MET A 1049 -11.75 -38.37 -25.57
C MET A 1049 -12.03 -38.09 -24.10
N PHE A 1050 -11.41 -37.06 -23.56
CA PHE A 1050 -11.76 -36.52 -22.26
C PHE A 1050 -11.99 -35.02 -22.39
N ALA A 1051 -13.24 -34.65 -22.64
CA ALA A 1051 -13.61 -33.29 -23.02
C ALA A 1051 -12.85 -32.82 -24.26
N ASP A 1052 -11.92 -31.87 -24.11
CA ASP A 1052 -11.08 -31.31 -25.16
C ASP A 1052 -9.77 -32.07 -25.40
N ASP A 1053 -9.35 -32.93 -24.46
CA ASP A 1053 -8.15 -33.77 -24.60
C ASP A 1053 -8.48 -35.04 -25.41
N ILE A 1054 -7.95 -35.14 -26.63
CA ILE A 1054 -8.19 -36.28 -27.54
C ILE A 1054 -6.90 -37.07 -27.70
N VAL A 1055 -7.01 -38.40 -27.66
CA VAL A 1055 -5.90 -39.33 -27.95
C VAL A 1055 -6.30 -40.19 -29.13
N ILE A 1056 -5.46 -40.17 -30.17
CA ILE A 1056 -5.60 -40.98 -31.37
C ILE A 1056 -4.44 -41.97 -31.39
N CYS A 1057 -4.76 -43.26 -31.47
CA CYS A 1057 -3.80 -44.35 -31.53
C CYS A 1057 -3.94 -45.10 -32.86
N SER A 1058 -2.83 -45.57 -33.44
CA SER A 1058 -2.85 -46.54 -34.55
C SER A 1058 -1.58 -47.39 -34.57
N GLU A 1059 -1.64 -48.49 -35.32
CA GLU A 1059 -0.52 -49.42 -35.52
C GLU A 1059 0.52 -48.91 -36.53
N SER A 1060 0.12 -48.03 -37.45
CA SER A 1060 1.01 -47.43 -38.46
C SER A 1060 1.05 -45.91 -38.31
N ARG A 1061 2.24 -45.35 -38.57
CA ARG A 1061 2.49 -43.91 -38.60
C ARG A 1061 1.62 -43.21 -39.63
N GLU A 1062 1.54 -43.77 -40.84
CA GLU A 1062 0.77 -43.24 -41.97
C GLU A 1062 -0.73 -43.19 -41.60
N GLN A 1063 -1.24 -44.23 -40.94
CA GLN A 1063 -2.63 -44.26 -40.50
C GLN A 1063 -2.91 -43.25 -39.38
N VAL A 1064 -1.98 -43.04 -38.44
CA VAL A 1064 -2.11 -41.98 -37.43
C VAL A 1064 -2.11 -40.60 -38.08
N GLU A 1065 -1.26 -40.37 -39.07
CA GLU A 1065 -1.16 -39.10 -39.80
C GLU A 1065 -2.45 -38.80 -40.56
N GLU A 1066 -2.98 -39.80 -41.27
CA GLU A 1066 -4.26 -39.69 -41.97
C GLU A 1066 -5.41 -39.44 -40.98
N ASN A 1067 -5.46 -40.18 -39.87
CA ASN A 1067 -6.47 -39.98 -38.84
C ASN A 1067 -6.37 -38.58 -38.23
N LEU A 1068 -5.17 -38.10 -37.93
CA LEU A 1068 -4.94 -36.77 -37.38
C LEU A 1068 -5.44 -35.68 -38.34
N GLU A 1069 -5.18 -35.82 -39.64
CA GLU A 1069 -5.62 -34.88 -40.67
C GLU A 1069 -7.15 -34.91 -40.84
N ARG A 1070 -7.77 -36.10 -40.79
CA ARG A 1070 -9.24 -36.27 -40.77
C ARG A 1070 -9.85 -35.59 -39.55
N TRP A 1071 -9.28 -35.79 -38.36
CA TRP A 1071 -9.72 -35.13 -37.12
C TRP A 1071 -9.59 -33.61 -37.21
N ARG A 1072 -8.44 -33.11 -37.69
CA ARG A 1072 -8.22 -31.68 -37.91
C ARG A 1072 -9.27 -31.13 -38.87
N PHE A 1073 -9.50 -31.77 -40.02
CA PHE A 1073 -10.50 -31.33 -40.99
C PHE A 1073 -11.92 -31.30 -40.40
N ALA A 1074 -12.33 -32.37 -39.70
CA ALA A 1074 -13.66 -32.48 -39.09
C ALA A 1074 -13.92 -31.39 -38.04
N LEU A 1075 -12.91 -31.03 -37.25
CA LEU A 1075 -13.00 -30.02 -36.20
C LEU A 1075 -12.88 -28.59 -36.77
N GLU A 1076 -11.89 -28.33 -37.62
CA GLU A 1076 -11.60 -26.98 -38.14
C GLU A 1076 -12.70 -26.49 -39.08
N ARG A 1077 -13.27 -27.34 -39.93
CA ARG A 1077 -14.39 -26.96 -40.82
C ARG A 1077 -15.63 -26.47 -40.05
N ARG A 1078 -15.74 -26.84 -38.77
CA ARG A 1078 -16.83 -26.43 -37.85
C ARG A 1078 -16.39 -25.40 -36.81
N GLY A 1079 -15.23 -24.78 -36.99
CA GLY A 1079 -14.74 -23.67 -36.17
C GLY A 1079 -13.98 -24.07 -34.91
N MET A 1080 -13.61 -25.34 -34.74
CA MET A 1080 -12.81 -25.84 -33.61
C MET A 1080 -11.36 -26.07 -34.03
N LYS A 1081 -10.44 -25.21 -33.60
CA LYS A 1081 -9.03 -25.23 -34.05
C LYS A 1081 -8.13 -26.12 -33.17
N VAL A 1082 -7.28 -26.91 -33.81
CA VAL A 1082 -6.27 -27.75 -33.14
C VAL A 1082 -5.05 -26.91 -32.74
N SER A 1083 -4.55 -27.09 -31.51
CA SER A 1083 -3.37 -26.38 -31.01
C SER A 1083 -2.09 -27.07 -31.46
N ARG A 1084 -1.45 -26.52 -32.50
CA ARG A 1084 -0.20 -27.07 -33.04
C ARG A 1084 0.92 -27.14 -31.99
N SER A 1085 1.07 -26.08 -31.19
CA SER A 1085 2.15 -25.97 -30.19
C SER A 1085 2.05 -26.95 -29.02
N LYS A 1086 0.87 -27.53 -28.78
CA LYS A 1086 0.62 -28.45 -27.67
C LYS A 1086 0.26 -29.85 -28.12
N THR A 1087 -0.04 -30.03 -29.39
CA THR A 1087 -0.26 -31.36 -29.97
C THR A 1087 1.09 -32.05 -30.03
N GLU A 1088 1.20 -33.20 -29.39
CA GLU A 1088 2.46 -33.94 -29.26
C GLU A 1088 2.27 -35.38 -29.73
N TYR A 1089 3.30 -35.93 -30.38
CA TYR A 1089 3.32 -37.27 -30.94
C TYR A 1089 4.24 -38.18 -30.13
N MET A 1090 3.82 -39.41 -29.86
CA MET A 1090 4.59 -40.42 -29.15
C MET A 1090 4.56 -41.74 -29.92
N CYS A 1091 5.73 -42.36 -30.04
CA CYS A 1091 5.88 -43.72 -30.56
C CYS A 1091 6.30 -44.65 -29.42
N VAL A 1092 5.66 -45.81 -29.32
CA VAL A 1092 6.01 -46.90 -28.40
C VAL A 1092 6.71 -47.97 -29.21
N ASN A 1093 7.78 -48.57 -28.66
CA ASN A 1093 8.59 -49.60 -29.32
C ASN A 1093 9.20 -49.17 -30.66
N GLU A 1094 9.71 -47.93 -30.70
CA GLU A 1094 10.32 -47.32 -31.86
C GLU A 1094 11.44 -48.18 -32.50
N ARG A 1095 11.29 -48.55 -33.78
CA ARG A 1095 12.35 -49.17 -34.59
C ARG A 1095 13.26 -48.11 -35.22
N GLU A 1096 14.53 -48.43 -35.43
CA GLU A 1096 15.50 -47.51 -36.05
C GLU A 1096 14.97 -47.01 -37.42
N GLY A 1097 14.80 -45.69 -37.56
CA GLY A 1097 14.33 -45.04 -38.79
C GLY A 1097 12.87 -44.56 -38.80
N SER A 1098 12.13 -44.67 -37.69
CA SER A 1098 10.73 -44.23 -37.63
C SER A 1098 10.60 -42.69 -37.57
N GLY A 1099 10.08 -42.12 -38.67
CA GLY A 1099 9.92 -40.68 -38.87
C GLY A 1099 8.93 -40.01 -37.92
N THR A 1100 8.80 -38.69 -38.08
CA THR A 1100 7.78 -37.86 -37.39
C THR A 1100 6.44 -37.92 -38.14
N VAL A 1101 5.36 -37.59 -37.43
CA VAL A 1101 4.02 -37.39 -38.01
C VAL A 1101 3.90 -35.94 -38.44
N ARG A 1102 3.28 -35.67 -39.59
CA ARG A 1102 3.04 -34.30 -40.06
C ARG A 1102 1.59 -33.88 -39.88
N LEU A 1103 1.37 -32.60 -39.64
CA LEU A 1103 0.06 -31.94 -39.64
C LEU A 1103 0.16 -30.74 -40.59
N GLN A 1104 -0.62 -30.73 -41.68
CA GLN A 1104 -0.51 -29.71 -42.74
C GLN A 1104 0.92 -29.57 -43.32
N GLY A 1105 1.69 -30.66 -43.35
CA GLY A 1105 3.08 -30.66 -43.82
C GLY A 1105 4.13 -30.18 -42.82
N GLU A 1106 3.72 -29.66 -41.64
CA GLU A 1106 4.63 -29.33 -40.53
C GLU A 1106 4.83 -30.53 -39.61
N GLU A 1107 6.05 -30.75 -39.10
CA GLU A 1107 6.32 -31.87 -38.18
C GLU A 1107 5.73 -31.64 -36.78
N VAL A 1108 4.97 -32.61 -36.28
CA VAL A 1108 4.47 -32.63 -34.92
C VAL A 1108 5.60 -33.00 -33.97
N LYS A 1109 5.71 -32.27 -32.86
CA LYS A 1109 6.75 -32.49 -31.85
C LYS A 1109 6.67 -33.91 -31.28
N LYS A 1110 7.69 -34.73 -31.57
CA LYS A 1110 7.87 -36.07 -31.02
C LYS A 1110 8.35 -36.01 -29.56
N VAL A 1111 7.70 -36.75 -28.67
CA VAL A 1111 8.00 -36.79 -27.23
C VAL A 1111 8.12 -38.21 -26.71
N GLN A 1112 9.07 -38.41 -25.81
CA GLN A 1112 9.28 -39.68 -25.10
C GLN A 1112 8.47 -39.74 -23.78
N GLU A 1113 8.03 -38.59 -23.26
CA GLU A 1113 7.15 -38.50 -22.11
C GLU A 1113 6.05 -37.46 -22.34
N PHE A 1114 4.81 -37.80 -22.02
CA PHE A 1114 3.65 -36.91 -22.13
C PHE A 1114 2.83 -36.92 -20.84
N LYS A 1115 2.19 -35.81 -20.49
CA LYS A 1115 1.33 -35.70 -19.30
C LYS A 1115 -0.14 -35.74 -19.68
N TYR A 1116 -0.72 -36.93 -19.74
CA TYR A 1116 -2.12 -37.15 -20.05
C TYR A 1116 -2.99 -37.19 -18.78
N LEU A 1117 -4.02 -36.33 -18.70
CA LEU A 1117 -4.99 -36.26 -17.59
C LEU A 1117 -4.36 -36.22 -16.17
N GLY A 1118 -3.15 -35.66 -16.08
CA GLY A 1118 -2.40 -35.55 -14.82
C GLY A 1118 -1.42 -36.69 -14.52
N SER A 1119 -1.45 -37.79 -15.30
CA SER A 1119 -0.47 -38.88 -15.23
C SER A 1119 0.58 -38.72 -16.33
N THR A 1120 1.85 -38.97 -15.99
CA THR A 1120 2.91 -39.10 -16.99
C THR A 1120 2.83 -40.48 -17.65
N VAL A 1121 2.84 -40.48 -18.97
CA VAL A 1121 2.92 -41.65 -19.84
C VAL A 1121 4.26 -41.61 -20.56
N GLN A 1122 4.94 -42.74 -20.68
CA GLN A 1122 6.27 -42.85 -21.29
C GLN A 1122 6.23 -43.83 -22.47
N SER A 1123 7.01 -43.54 -23.51
CA SER A 1123 7.16 -44.41 -24.69
C SER A 1123 7.63 -45.83 -24.37
N ASN A 1124 8.43 -46.01 -23.31
CA ASN A 1124 8.88 -47.33 -22.85
C ASN A 1124 7.84 -48.09 -22.00
N GLY A 1125 6.67 -47.50 -21.74
CA GLY A 1125 5.61 -48.08 -20.91
C GLY A 1125 5.95 -48.17 -19.42
N GLU A 1126 7.08 -47.62 -18.96
CA GLU A 1126 7.46 -47.69 -17.56
C GLU A 1126 6.69 -46.68 -16.69
N CYS A 1127 6.48 -47.05 -15.43
CA CYS A 1127 5.83 -46.18 -14.44
C CYS A 1127 6.83 -45.41 -13.56
N GLY A 1128 8.14 -45.68 -13.68
CA GLY A 1128 9.15 -45.19 -12.73
C GLY A 1128 9.19 -43.68 -12.57
N LYS A 1129 9.13 -42.91 -13.68
CA LYS A 1129 9.11 -41.45 -13.61
C LYS A 1129 7.80 -40.91 -13.03
N GLU A 1130 6.67 -41.54 -13.33
CA GLU A 1130 5.37 -41.14 -12.77
C GLU A 1130 5.34 -41.39 -11.25
N VAL A 1131 5.84 -42.53 -10.78
CA VAL A 1131 5.97 -42.82 -9.35
C VAL A 1131 6.85 -41.77 -8.69
N LYS A 1132 8.03 -41.45 -9.26
CA LYS A 1132 8.90 -40.38 -8.75
C LYS A 1132 8.19 -39.01 -8.72
N LYS A 1133 7.46 -38.63 -9.78
CA LYS A 1133 6.70 -37.38 -9.86
C LYS A 1133 5.56 -37.35 -8.82
N ARG A 1134 4.83 -38.45 -8.61
CA ARG A 1134 3.79 -38.58 -7.58
C ARG A 1134 4.35 -38.55 -6.17
N VAL A 1135 5.48 -39.23 -5.93
CA VAL A 1135 6.21 -39.17 -4.66
C VAL A 1135 6.66 -37.73 -4.39
N GLN A 1136 7.21 -37.03 -5.39
CA GLN A 1136 7.59 -35.63 -5.25
C GLN A 1136 6.37 -34.71 -5.02
N ALA A 1137 5.25 -34.93 -5.71
CA ALA A 1137 4.00 -34.21 -5.49
C ALA A 1137 3.45 -34.47 -4.08
N GLY A 1138 3.53 -35.72 -3.61
CA GLY A 1138 3.21 -36.13 -2.25
C GLY A 1138 4.10 -35.45 -1.22
N TRP A 1139 5.42 -35.44 -1.42
CA TRP A 1139 6.37 -34.71 -0.58
C TRP A 1139 6.11 -33.20 -0.59
N ASN A 1140 5.76 -32.61 -1.72
CA ASN A 1140 5.39 -31.20 -1.81
C ASN A 1140 4.08 -30.92 -1.09
N GLY A 1141 3.10 -31.80 -1.18
CA GLY A 1141 1.86 -31.76 -0.41
C GLY A 1141 2.14 -31.86 1.09
N TRP A 1142 2.91 -32.87 1.49
CA TRP A 1142 3.35 -33.11 2.86
C TRP A 1142 4.12 -31.90 3.41
N ARG A 1143 5.06 -31.32 2.67
CA ARG A 1143 5.80 -30.11 3.07
C ARG A 1143 4.88 -28.91 3.32
N LYS A 1144 3.74 -28.80 2.62
CA LYS A 1144 2.74 -27.75 2.88
C LYS A 1144 2.00 -27.94 4.19
N VAL A 1145 1.83 -29.19 4.63
CA VAL A 1145 1.09 -29.55 5.86
C VAL A 1145 1.99 -30.11 6.96
N SER A 1146 3.31 -30.14 6.79
CA SER A 1146 4.26 -30.75 7.73
C SER A 1146 4.27 -30.02 9.07
N GLY A 1147 4.04 -28.70 9.07
CA GLY A 1147 3.82 -27.93 10.30
C GLY A 1147 2.54 -28.28 11.07
N VAL A 1148 1.71 -29.19 10.55
CA VAL A 1148 0.53 -29.79 11.19
C VAL A 1148 0.78 -31.28 11.43
N LEU A 1149 1.26 -32.02 10.42
CA LEU A 1149 1.50 -33.47 10.52
C LEU A 1149 2.64 -33.83 11.49
N CYS A 1150 3.72 -33.03 11.52
CA CYS A 1150 4.87 -33.26 12.40
C CYS A 1150 4.72 -32.60 13.78
N ASP A 1151 3.64 -31.87 14.03
CA ASP A 1151 3.41 -31.23 15.31
C ASP A 1151 2.94 -32.27 16.33
N GLN A 1152 3.77 -32.57 17.33
CA GLN A 1152 3.46 -33.55 18.38
C GLN A 1152 2.18 -33.22 19.16
N LYS A 1153 1.75 -31.95 19.16
CA LYS A 1153 0.56 -31.48 19.89
C LYS A 1153 -0.75 -31.71 19.15
N ILE A 1154 -0.71 -32.12 17.88
CA ILE A 1154 -1.91 -32.39 17.08
C ILE A 1154 -2.25 -33.87 17.21
N SER A 1155 -3.53 -34.16 17.52
CA SER A 1155 -4.02 -35.52 17.73
C SER A 1155 -3.80 -36.39 16.48
N ALA A 1156 -3.51 -37.68 16.69
CA ALA A 1156 -3.34 -38.64 15.60
C ALA A 1156 -4.58 -38.72 14.70
N ARG A 1157 -5.78 -38.53 15.29
CA ARG A 1157 -7.05 -38.44 14.58
C ARG A 1157 -7.09 -37.27 13.59
N ILE A 1158 -6.66 -36.07 13.97
CA ILE A 1158 -6.60 -34.91 13.07
C ILE A 1158 -5.52 -35.13 12.00
N LYS A 1159 -4.36 -35.67 12.37
CA LYS A 1159 -3.28 -35.99 11.41
C LYS A 1159 -3.75 -36.99 10.35
N GLY A 1160 -4.42 -38.07 10.77
CA GLY A 1160 -5.00 -39.07 9.88
C GLY A 1160 -6.13 -38.55 8.98
N LYS A 1161 -6.74 -37.41 9.32
CA LYS A 1161 -7.70 -36.71 8.44
C LYS A 1161 -7.04 -35.73 7.47
N VAL A 1162 -5.94 -35.08 7.86
CA VAL A 1162 -5.14 -34.21 6.97
C VAL A 1162 -4.36 -35.03 5.94
N TYR A 1163 -3.96 -36.24 6.34
CA TYR A 1163 -3.29 -37.20 5.48
C TYR A 1163 -4.21 -37.77 4.40
N ARG A 1164 -5.50 -37.96 4.72
CA ARG A 1164 -6.56 -38.29 3.76
C ARG A 1164 -6.94 -37.09 2.90
#